data_AF-A0A438NEP4-F1
#
_entry.id   AF-A0A438NEP4-F1
#
_cell.length_a   1.000
_cell.length_b   1.000
_cell.length_c   1.000
_cell.angle_alpha   90.00
_cell.angle_beta   90.00
_cell.angle_gamma   90.00
#
_symmetry.space_group_name_H-M   'P 1'
#
loop_
_entity.id
_entity.type
_entity.pdbx_description
1 polymer ?
#
loop_
_entity_poly.entity_id
_entity_poly.type
_entity_poly.pdbx_seq_one_letter_code
_entity_poly.pdbx_strand_id
1 'polypeptide(L)'
;MESSGRRRNIPLWPPFKRTYHNLGSTEDFHLTPLPSTGRGPPSDNPSARLFSPGLDSSTAYTPDYIAATPNPYSPALLSSVKPAKKRWIGRGWQASSKIALTCAILVLVTNIGLTLGIVGAGHTMQDGVYMVYKGSCREIETKDAWIHLALNFVATVLLASSNYCMQLLSSPTRSEVDRAHSKQKWLDIGIPSLRNLTSLSKKKVTLWWILGLSSVPLHLVYNSVFYSALATNNYNILYASEGFVNGDAYNKELFPDDEDRNVTDIQARIAVDFESLTNEQCIARYAKDFVEDRRNVIVIVKDPPANQGSLFKVASQEFPVEFTTEYNAFAWICDDPNVVNVTKACCENEYGFVPCSKITPKLIDIADQWTTGGFEVDHCLSEMVESDCHLHFSWVLMTVVLGFNLLKVLGIAYVAFYLGESPLVTIGDAIQSFIRHPDRTSEGMCLASHSSITASTKLGYTTTSMRYEPRQQRFFEAATWRQLAFVLGLFTFAGVGTFVCLILGINALKGDKTIDSPWSIGLGNVKPQNLVMGFNLPGYGNTSIAISTLIANTPQALFSFLYICYNSLFTVMFLSRELMTFSVTTGRGRKYIRVSNPQGEQKCTYFLNLPYKYALPLLGGSGLTHWLVSQSVFLANISIIPRDGDVPMQDEITTVAYTPLAMLLLLILAIVILGFLVATAWRKLPYGMPLIASNSIALSAACHIPGYTQAERDQAVLRPLSWGVVPSSGKPGDLGIRGLSTSPDMGDDGGTAIQHCCFSDRPLEAPLLGNLYS
;
A
#
# COMPACT_ATOMS: atom_id res chain seq x y z
N MET A 1 47.39 -33.71 -27.39
CA MET A 1 48.24 -32.51 -27.57
C MET A 1 47.60 -31.38 -26.77
N GLU A 2 47.93 -31.35 -25.48
CA GLU A 2 48.67 -30.26 -24.78
C GLU A 2 47.75 -29.07 -24.46
N SER A 3 47.21 -28.82 -23.25
CA SER A 3 47.67 -28.74 -21.84
C SER A 3 48.14 -27.34 -21.39
N SER A 4 47.72 -26.98 -20.16
CA SER A 4 48.03 -25.79 -19.32
C SER A 4 47.11 -24.57 -19.52
N GLY A 5 46.61 -23.85 -18.50
CA GLY A 5 46.70 -23.98 -17.05
C GLY A 5 46.87 -22.62 -16.34
N ARG A 6 45.89 -22.26 -15.49
CA ARG A 6 45.94 -21.38 -14.28
C ARG A 6 45.71 -19.84 -14.34
N ARG A 7 44.67 -19.48 -13.55
CA ARG A 7 44.57 -18.55 -12.40
C ARG A 7 44.30 -17.03 -12.60
N ARG A 8 43.25 -16.61 -11.89
CA ARG A 8 42.80 -15.26 -11.50
C ARG A 8 43.83 -14.55 -10.59
N ASN A 9 43.92 -13.22 -10.71
CA ASN A 9 44.46 -12.34 -9.66
C ASN A 9 43.73 -10.99 -9.60
N ILE A 10 43.60 -10.52 -8.35
CA ILE A 10 42.98 -9.31 -7.82
C ILE A 10 43.99 -8.15 -7.89
N PRO A 11 43.59 -6.88 -8.11
CA PRO A 11 44.52 -5.76 -7.96
C PRO A 11 44.60 -5.26 -6.51
N LEU A 12 45.83 -5.27 -5.96
CA LEU A 12 46.26 -4.56 -4.76
C LEU A 12 46.63 -3.10 -5.11
N TRP A 13 46.26 -2.17 -4.24
CA TRP A 13 46.79 -0.80 -4.20
C TRP A 13 48.17 -0.76 -3.52
N PRO A 14 49.12 0.06 -4.01
CA PRO A 14 50.29 0.47 -3.24
C PRO A 14 50.35 2.00 -2.94
N PRO A 15 51.29 2.43 -2.06
CA PRO A 15 51.15 3.60 -1.16
C PRO A 15 52.11 4.75 -1.51
N PHE A 16 52.13 5.85 -0.75
CA PHE A 16 53.32 6.45 -0.11
C PHE A 16 53.05 7.81 0.56
N LYS A 17 53.62 7.98 1.77
CA LYS A 17 53.80 9.24 2.52
C LYS A 17 54.95 10.08 1.93
N ARG A 18 54.86 11.42 1.95
CA ARG A 18 55.97 12.31 2.35
C ARG A 18 55.53 13.77 2.59
N THR A 19 56.18 14.37 3.58
CA THR A 19 56.13 15.74 4.10
C THR A 19 56.87 16.75 3.21
N TYR A 20 56.46 18.03 3.25
CA TYR A 20 57.33 19.18 2.93
C TYR A 20 57.01 20.39 3.83
N HIS A 21 58.10 21.03 4.28
CA HIS A 21 58.21 22.25 5.08
C HIS A 21 58.14 23.53 4.21
N ASN A 22 57.67 24.61 4.86
CA ASN A 22 58.07 26.03 4.80
C ASN A 22 58.32 26.77 3.47
N LEU A 23 57.62 27.90 3.33
CA LEU A 23 58.07 29.22 2.84
C LEU A 23 57.09 30.24 3.48
N GLY A 24 57.50 31.06 4.47
CA GLY A 24 57.99 32.44 4.32
C GLY A 24 56.84 33.40 4.01
N SER A 25 56.57 34.55 4.64
CA SER A 25 57.37 35.51 5.41
C SER A 25 56.42 36.62 5.91
N THR A 26 56.73 37.23 7.09
CA THR A 26 56.51 38.66 7.52
C THR A 26 55.13 39.32 7.34
N GLU A 27 54.58 40.18 8.18
CA GLU A 27 54.87 40.84 9.46
C GLU A 27 53.58 41.65 9.78
N ASP A 28 53.36 41.97 11.06
CA ASP A 28 52.68 43.18 11.56
C ASP A 28 51.51 43.01 12.57
N PHE A 29 51.88 43.33 13.82
CA PHE A 29 51.20 44.18 14.81
C PHE A 29 49.85 43.79 15.46
N HIS A 30 49.98 43.23 16.68
CA HIS A 30 49.58 43.82 17.97
C HIS A 30 48.32 44.73 18.06
N LEU A 31 47.31 44.33 18.87
CA LEU A 31 46.98 44.94 20.19
C LEU A 31 45.60 44.52 20.79
N THR A 32 45.68 43.99 22.02
CA THR A 32 44.81 44.12 23.22
C THR A 32 43.37 43.54 23.34
N PRO A 33 42.99 43.04 24.54
CA PRO A 33 41.69 42.39 24.84
C PRO A 33 40.75 43.20 25.78
N LEU A 34 39.54 42.59 25.99
CA LEU A 34 38.51 42.80 27.05
C LEU A 34 37.45 43.91 26.81
N PRO A 35 36.21 43.82 27.39
CA PRO A 35 35.86 43.10 28.63
C PRO A 35 34.53 42.33 28.70
N SER A 36 34.39 41.65 29.84
CA SER A 36 33.21 40.99 30.41
C SER A 36 32.15 41.95 30.95
N THR A 37 30.88 41.73 30.60
CA THR A 37 29.64 42.03 31.35
C THR A 37 28.53 41.18 30.70
N GLY A 38 27.43 40.74 31.29
CA GLY A 38 26.81 40.87 32.59
C GLY A 38 25.53 40.04 32.50
N ARG A 39 25.16 39.39 33.60
CA ARG A 39 24.01 38.48 33.73
C ARG A 39 22.70 39.28 33.63
N GLY A 40 21.83 38.95 32.68
CA GLY A 40 20.45 39.44 32.58
C GLY A 40 19.46 38.27 32.48
N PRO A 41 18.23 38.38 33.02
CA PRO A 41 17.29 37.26 33.14
C PRO A 41 16.63 36.92 31.80
N PRO A 42 16.24 35.66 31.54
CA PRO A 42 15.55 35.31 30.31
C PRO A 42 14.09 35.78 30.39
N SER A 43 13.69 36.56 29.39
CA SER A 43 12.30 36.92 29.12
C SER A 43 11.51 35.70 28.60
N ASP A 44 10.30 35.55 29.13
CA ASP A 44 9.29 34.61 28.66
C ASP A 44 8.82 34.99 27.25
N ASN A 45 9.05 34.10 26.27
CA ASN A 45 8.27 34.09 25.03
C ASN A 45 8.27 32.67 24.41
N PRO A 46 7.14 31.93 24.45
CA PRO A 46 7.03 30.58 23.93
C PRO A 46 6.50 30.56 22.48
N SER A 47 7.32 30.96 21.50
CA SER A 47 6.88 30.94 20.09
C SER A 47 7.95 30.61 19.04
N ALA A 48 9.19 30.29 19.41
CA ALA A 48 10.29 30.17 18.44
C ALA A 48 11.14 28.90 18.56
N ARG A 49 10.51 27.73 18.81
CA ARG A 49 11.16 26.41 18.67
C ARG A 49 10.26 25.35 18.02
N LEU A 50 9.46 25.74 17.05
CA LEU A 50 8.98 24.81 16.03
C LEU A 50 9.86 25.02 14.80
N PHE A 51 10.46 23.93 14.29
CA PHE A 51 11.31 23.86 13.10
C PHE A 51 12.78 24.28 13.28
N SER A 52 13.60 23.33 13.74
CA SER A 52 14.98 23.19 13.25
C SER A 52 15.37 21.70 13.23
N PRO A 53 15.75 21.14 12.07
CA PRO A 53 16.20 19.76 11.94
C PRO A 53 17.71 19.67 12.27
N GLY A 54 18.05 19.08 13.41
CA GLY A 54 19.44 18.76 13.74
C GLY A 54 19.88 17.49 13.01
N LEU A 55 20.49 17.66 11.84
CA LEU A 55 21.54 16.76 11.37
C LEU A 55 22.69 16.86 12.39
N ASP A 56 23.09 15.72 12.95
CA ASP A 56 24.51 15.40 13.17
C ASP A 56 24.65 13.93 13.55
N SER A 57 25.22 13.18 12.61
CA SER A 57 25.68 11.82 12.79
C SER A 57 27.21 11.83 12.82
N SER A 58 27.80 11.78 14.01
CA SER A 58 29.07 11.09 14.32
C SER A 58 29.60 11.55 15.67
N THR A 59 29.66 10.65 16.65
CA THR A 59 30.69 10.61 17.71
C THR A 59 30.48 9.27 18.42
N ALA A 60 31.37 8.31 18.24
CA ALA A 60 32.60 8.14 19.01
C ALA A 60 32.29 7.79 20.47
N TYR A 61 32.70 6.57 20.80
CA TYR A 61 32.68 5.94 22.11
C TYR A 61 33.63 6.69 23.07
N THR A 62 33.11 7.26 24.15
CA THR A 62 33.85 7.53 25.39
C THR A 62 32.94 7.23 26.59
N PRO A 63 33.41 6.46 27.58
CA PRO A 63 32.65 6.18 28.79
C PRO A 63 32.84 7.32 29.78
N ASP A 64 31.79 8.09 30.06
CA ASP A 64 31.83 9.05 31.15
C ASP A 64 31.49 8.40 32.49
N TYR A 65 32.30 8.78 33.47
CA TYR A 65 32.38 8.31 34.84
C TYR A 65 31.08 8.50 35.63
N ILE A 66 30.91 7.57 36.59
CA ILE A 66 29.94 7.56 37.67
C ILE A 66 29.85 8.93 38.37
N ALA A 67 28.70 9.60 38.28
CA ALA A 67 28.26 10.59 39.27
C ALA A 67 26.75 10.86 39.16
N ALA A 68 25.95 10.10 39.91
CA ALA A 68 24.76 10.59 40.63
C ALA A 68 24.11 9.41 41.37
N THR A 69 24.46 9.29 42.64
CA THR A 69 23.69 8.55 43.65
C THR A 69 22.19 8.92 43.58
N PRO A 70 21.26 7.97 43.50
CA PRO A 70 19.87 8.26 43.81
C PRO A 70 19.72 8.32 45.33
N ASN A 71 19.27 9.46 45.85
CA ASN A 71 18.83 9.57 47.25
C ASN A 71 17.77 8.49 47.56
N PRO A 72 17.82 7.85 48.74
CA PRO A 72 16.73 6.99 49.19
C PRO A 72 15.48 7.83 49.40
N TYR A 73 14.40 7.51 48.69
CA TYR A 73 13.11 8.19 48.84
C TYR A 73 12.50 7.86 50.21
N SER A 74 12.33 8.88 51.06
CA SER A 74 11.52 8.80 52.28
C SER A 74 10.04 8.56 51.95
N PRO A 75 9.29 7.72 52.70
CA PRO A 75 7.92 7.33 52.38
C PRO A 75 6.83 8.39 52.61
N ALA A 76 7.17 9.65 52.87
CA ALA A 76 6.27 10.60 53.53
C ALA A 76 5.57 11.63 52.61
N LEU A 77 5.61 11.49 51.28
CA LEU A 77 4.88 12.40 50.36
C LEU A 77 3.85 11.64 49.52
N LEU A 78 2.95 10.92 50.21
CA LEU A 78 1.87 10.16 49.59
C LEU A 78 0.50 10.76 49.94
N SER A 79 0.22 11.96 49.44
CA SER A 79 -1.16 12.50 49.44
C SER A 79 -1.31 13.65 48.45
N SER A 80 -1.68 13.32 47.20
CA SER A 80 -2.48 14.17 46.29
C SER A 80 -2.29 13.71 44.84
N VAL A 81 -2.76 12.51 44.50
CA VAL A 81 -3.08 12.19 43.11
C VAL A 81 -4.52 12.66 42.89
N LYS A 82 -4.69 13.83 42.25
CA LYS A 82 -6.03 14.31 41.85
C LYS A 82 -6.67 13.27 40.93
N PRO A 83 -7.94 12.88 41.13
CA PRO A 83 -8.60 11.93 40.25
C PRO A 83 -8.71 12.55 38.84
N ALA A 84 -8.18 11.83 37.85
CA ALA A 84 -8.33 12.22 36.45
C ALA A 84 -9.82 12.33 36.10
N LYS A 85 -10.25 13.48 35.57
CA LYS A 85 -11.62 13.74 35.10
C LYS A 85 -12.13 12.55 34.26
N LYS A 86 -13.30 12.01 34.61
CA LYS A 86 -14.04 11.02 33.81
C LYS A 86 -14.32 11.62 32.42
N ARG A 87 -13.52 11.24 31.42
CA ARG A 87 -13.81 11.49 29.99
C ARG A 87 -14.86 10.47 29.53
N TRP A 88 -15.85 10.95 28.80
CA TRP A 88 -17.09 10.24 28.42
C TRP A 88 -16.92 9.07 27.44
N ILE A 89 -15.72 8.88 26.87
CA ILE A 89 -15.40 7.75 25.99
C ILE A 89 -14.63 6.71 26.81
N GLY A 90 -15.22 5.52 26.97
CA GLY A 90 -14.59 4.39 27.66
C GLY A 90 -13.18 4.11 27.13
N ARG A 91 -12.24 3.74 28.00
CA ARG A 91 -10.87 3.39 27.62
C ARG A 91 -10.76 1.89 27.35
N GLY A 92 -9.95 1.50 26.37
CA GLY A 92 -9.60 0.11 26.09
C GLY A 92 -10.29 -0.51 24.88
N TRP A 93 -10.02 -1.80 24.65
CA TRP A 93 -10.38 -2.51 23.43
C TRP A 93 -11.89 -2.58 23.15
N GLN A 94 -12.73 -2.58 24.19
CA GLN A 94 -14.19 -2.59 24.06
C GLN A 94 -14.72 -1.30 23.43
N ALA A 95 -14.17 -0.14 23.83
CA ALA A 95 -14.58 1.14 23.26
C ALA A 95 -14.13 1.25 21.79
N SER A 96 -12.89 0.86 21.49
CA SER A 96 -12.40 0.81 20.11
C SER A 96 -13.20 -0.18 19.24
N SER A 97 -13.61 -1.32 19.78
CA SER A 97 -14.48 -2.29 19.07
C SER A 97 -15.87 -1.73 18.80
N LYS A 98 -16.44 -0.93 19.73
CA LYS A 98 -17.72 -0.24 19.53
C LYS A 98 -17.60 0.86 18.47
N ILE A 99 -16.49 1.61 18.44
CA ILE A 99 -16.23 2.60 17.36
C ILE A 99 -16.14 1.89 16.01
N ALA A 100 -15.38 0.78 15.93
CA ALA A 100 -15.28 -0.04 14.73
C ALA A 100 -16.65 -0.55 14.26
N LEU A 101 -17.50 -0.97 15.21
CA LEU A 101 -18.88 -1.38 14.92
C LEU A 101 -19.72 -0.22 14.37
N THR A 102 -19.68 0.95 15.01
CA THR A 102 -20.41 2.14 14.54
C THR A 102 -19.98 2.52 13.12
N CYS A 103 -18.68 2.53 12.83
CA CYS A 103 -18.17 2.76 11.48
C CYS A 103 -18.71 1.73 10.48
N ALA A 104 -18.65 0.43 10.80
CA ALA A 104 -19.14 -0.62 9.91
C ALA A 104 -20.66 -0.55 9.65
N ILE A 105 -21.44 -0.18 10.66
CA ILE A 105 -22.90 0.04 10.54
C ILE A 105 -23.19 1.26 9.67
N LEU A 106 -22.48 2.38 9.89
CA LEU A 106 -22.65 3.59 9.08
C LEU A 106 -22.38 3.29 7.61
N VAL A 107 -21.29 2.58 7.29
CA VAL A 107 -20.98 2.15 5.93
C VAL A 107 -22.09 1.29 5.33
N LEU A 108 -22.61 0.32 6.08
CA LEU A 108 -23.69 -0.54 5.62
C LEU A 108 -24.98 0.26 5.33
N VAL A 109 -25.38 1.15 6.26
CA VAL A 109 -26.57 1.98 6.11
C VAL A 109 -26.42 2.96 4.94
N THR A 110 -25.25 3.58 4.78
CA THR A 110 -24.98 4.46 3.64
C THR A 110 -25.04 3.71 2.32
N ASN A 111 -24.43 2.52 2.23
CA ASN A 111 -24.50 1.69 1.01
C ASN A 111 -25.93 1.26 0.70
N ILE A 112 -26.73 0.86 1.70
CA ILE A 112 -28.14 0.51 1.51
C ILE A 112 -28.93 1.74 1.04
N GLY A 113 -28.78 2.88 1.70
CA GLY A 113 -29.49 4.12 1.35
C GLY A 113 -29.15 4.58 -0.07
N LEU A 114 -27.87 4.56 -0.44
CA LEU A 114 -27.41 4.88 -1.79
C LEU A 114 -27.99 3.91 -2.82
N THR A 115 -27.97 2.62 -2.53
CA THR A 115 -28.50 1.58 -3.41
C THR A 115 -30.00 1.74 -3.62
N LEU A 116 -30.78 1.97 -2.55
CA LEU A 116 -32.22 2.21 -2.64
C LEU A 116 -32.53 3.49 -3.44
N GLY A 117 -31.73 4.54 -3.26
CA GLY A 117 -31.85 5.77 -4.03
C GLY A 117 -31.60 5.55 -5.53
N ILE A 118 -30.52 4.85 -5.89
CA ILE A 118 -30.17 4.57 -7.28
C ILE A 118 -31.17 3.62 -7.93
N VAL A 119 -31.60 2.56 -7.25
CA VAL A 119 -32.57 1.61 -7.83
C VAL A 119 -33.96 2.24 -7.94
N GLY A 120 -34.33 3.11 -7.01
CA GLY A 120 -35.63 3.77 -7.00
C GLY A 120 -35.77 4.94 -8.00
N ALA A 121 -34.67 5.64 -8.30
CA ALA A 121 -34.69 6.83 -9.16
C ALA A 121 -33.88 6.68 -10.46
N GLY A 122 -32.98 5.70 -10.54
CA GLY A 122 -32.09 5.49 -11.67
C GLY A 122 -32.76 4.77 -12.83
N HIS A 123 -32.24 5.02 -14.03
CA HIS A 123 -32.69 4.33 -15.23
C HIS A 123 -32.06 2.94 -15.29
N THR A 124 -32.92 1.93 -15.34
CA THR A 124 -32.49 0.53 -15.48
C THR A 124 -31.89 0.32 -16.86
N MET A 125 -30.69 -0.25 -16.89
CA MET A 125 -30.09 -0.80 -18.10
C MET A 125 -30.33 -2.33 -18.17
N GLN A 126 -29.67 -3.01 -19.10
CA GLN A 126 -29.69 -4.47 -19.14
C GLN A 126 -28.92 -5.08 -17.96
N ASP A 127 -29.32 -6.29 -17.57
CA ASP A 127 -28.61 -7.14 -16.60
C ASP A 127 -28.39 -6.55 -15.19
N GLY A 128 -29.16 -5.54 -14.76
CA GLY A 128 -29.02 -4.96 -13.42
C GLY A 128 -27.86 -3.96 -13.31
N VAL A 129 -27.44 -3.41 -14.44
CA VAL A 129 -26.69 -2.15 -14.47
C VAL A 129 -27.68 -0.99 -14.43
N TYR A 130 -27.32 0.09 -13.74
CA TYR A 130 -28.14 1.31 -13.66
C TYR A 130 -27.31 2.50 -14.14
N MET A 131 -27.91 3.32 -15.00
CA MET A 131 -27.32 4.60 -15.40
C MET A 131 -27.57 5.61 -14.28
N VAL A 132 -26.50 6.07 -13.63
CA VAL A 132 -26.55 7.03 -12.51
C VAL A 132 -26.51 8.46 -13.02
N TYR A 133 -25.71 8.71 -14.05
CA TYR A 133 -25.52 10.03 -14.63
C TYR A 133 -25.10 9.92 -16.09
N LYS A 134 -25.57 10.86 -16.91
CA LYS A 134 -25.21 11.07 -18.31
C LYS A 134 -24.77 12.52 -18.47
N GLY A 135 -23.67 12.75 -19.19
CA GLY A 135 -23.16 14.09 -19.43
C GLY A 135 -21.82 14.07 -20.16
N SER A 136 -21.10 15.18 -20.13
CA SER A 136 -19.81 15.27 -20.82
C SER A 136 -18.75 14.37 -20.20
N CYS A 137 -17.85 13.85 -21.04
CA CYS A 137 -16.80 12.92 -20.59
C CYS A 137 -15.91 13.53 -19.49
N ARG A 138 -15.64 14.84 -19.57
CA ARG A 138 -14.91 15.59 -18.53
C ARG A 138 -15.66 15.66 -17.19
N GLU A 139 -16.98 15.86 -17.23
CA GLU A 139 -17.79 15.90 -16.01
C GLU A 139 -17.92 14.51 -15.38
N ILE A 140 -18.09 13.47 -16.21
CA ILE A 140 -18.13 12.07 -15.79
C ILE A 140 -16.81 11.67 -15.14
N GLU A 141 -15.67 11.96 -15.78
CA GLU A 141 -14.33 11.69 -15.24
C GLU A 141 -14.12 12.36 -13.87
N THR A 142 -14.56 13.61 -13.74
CA THR A 142 -14.48 14.33 -12.46
C THR A 142 -15.34 13.67 -11.38
N LYS A 143 -16.57 13.27 -11.71
CA LYS A 143 -17.49 12.58 -10.77
C LYS A 143 -16.97 11.20 -10.38
N ASP A 144 -16.48 10.44 -11.35
CA ASP A 144 -15.89 9.11 -11.18
C ASP A 144 -14.70 9.17 -10.22
N ALA A 145 -13.78 10.13 -10.40
CA ALA A 145 -12.66 10.36 -9.51
C ALA A 145 -13.09 10.62 -8.05
N TRP A 146 -14.12 11.45 -7.84
CA TRP A 146 -14.66 11.71 -6.49
C TRP A 146 -15.34 10.49 -5.87
N ILE A 147 -16.08 9.71 -6.67
CA ILE A 147 -16.72 8.49 -6.21
C ILE A 147 -15.67 7.45 -5.81
N HIS A 148 -14.65 7.22 -6.63
CA HIS A 148 -13.57 6.31 -6.27
C HIS A 148 -12.78 6.77 -5.04
N LEU A 149 -12.58 8.07 -4.86
CA LEU A 149 -11.98 8.59 -3.62
C LEU A 149 -12.84 8.25 -2.39
N ALA A 150 -14.16 8.44 -2.47
CA ALA A 150 -15.09 8.12 -1.41
C ALA A 150 -15.15 6.60 -1.12
N LEU A 151 -15.21 5.77 -2.16
CA LEU A 151 -15.19 4.31 -2.06
C LEU A 151 -13.91 3.82 -1.38
N ASN A 152 -12.75 4.33 -1.82
CA ASN A 152 -11.46 3.97 -1.21
C ASN A 152 -11.38 4.38 0.27
N PHE A 153 -11.91 5.55 0.63
CA PHE A 153 -11.99 5.98 2.03
C PHE A 153 -12.87 5.03 2.86
N VAL A 154 -14.07 4.71 2.37
CA VAL A 154 -15.02 3.82 3.04
C VAL A 154 -14.44 2.40 3.18
N ALA A 155 -13.85 1.87 2.11
CA ALA A 155 -13.18 0.57 2.10
C ALA A 155 -12.04 0.53 3.13
N THR A 156 -11.25 1.61 3.22
CA THR A 156 -10.15 1.73 4.20
C THR A 156 -10.67 1.71 5.63
N VAL A 157 -11.74 2.45 5.94
CA VAL A 157 -12.36 2.46 7.27
C VAL A 157 -12.90 1.09 7.66
N LEU A 158 -13.56 0.39 6.72
CA LEU A 158 -14.10 -0.95 6.95
C LEU A 158 -12.98 -1.99 7.14
N LEU A 159 -11.91 -1.90 6.33
CA LEU A 159 -10.74 -2.74 6.48
C LEU A 159 -10.03 -2.51 7.81
N ALA A 160 -9.82 -1.25 8.20
CA ALA A 160 -9.19 -0.91 9.47
C ALA A 160 -9.99 -1.46 10.66
N SER A 161 -11.32 -1.33 10.61
CA SER A 161 -12.25 -1.86 11.61
C SER A 161 -12.16 -3.40 11.71
N SER A 162 -12.21 -4.08 10.57
CA SER A 162 -12.10 -5.55 10.48
C SER A 162 -10.73 -6.04 10.93
N ASN A 163 -9.65 -5.37 10.52
CA ASN A 163 -8.28 -5.72 10.87
C ASN A 163 -8.03 -5.54 12.38
N TYR A 164 -8.56 -4.46 12.97
CA TYR A 164 -8.50 -4.25 14.41
C TYR A 164 -9.17 -5.40 15.18
N CYS A 165 -10.40 -5.78 14.79
CA CYS A 165 -11.09 -6.91 15.42
C CYS A 165 -10.38 -8.25 15.21
N MET A 166 -9.80 -8.48 14.02
CA MET A 166 -8.97 -9.66 13.76
C MET A 166 -7.72 -9.70 14.66
N GLN A 167 -7.09 -8.55 14.93
CA GLN A 167 -5.96 -8.48 15.88
C GLN A 167 -6.40 -8.87 17.28
N LEU A 168 -7.54 -8.37 17.77
CA LEU A 168 -8.11 -8.78 19.06
C LEU A 168 -8.41 -10.27 19.12
N LEU A 169 -8.93 -10.85 18.03
CA LEU A 169 -9.25 -12.28 17.95
C LEU A 169 -8.00 -13.17 17.91
N SER A 170 -6.91 -12.70 17.30
CA SER A 170 -5.62 -13.41 17.29
C SER A 170 -4.79 -13.22 18.56
N SER A 171 -5.17 -12.26 19.41
CA SER A 171 -4.52 -11.96 20.68
C SER A 171 -5.01 -12.93 21.77
N PRO A 172 -4.11 -13.62 22.48
CA PRO A 172 -4.50 -14.57 23.51
C PRO A 172 -4.96 -13.83 24.78
N THR A 173 -5.88 -14.44 25.54
CA THR A 173 -6.20 -13.98 26.91
C THR A 173 -5.23 -14.59 27.92
N ARG A 174 -5.22 -14.08 29.15
CA ARG A 174 -4.37 -14.60 30.22
C ARG A 174 -4.62 -16.11 30.47
N SER A 175 -5.88 -16.52 30.52
CA SER A 175 -6.27 -17.93 30.71
C SER A 175 -5.83 -18.82 29.54
N GLU A 176 -5.90 -18.31 28.30
CA GLU A 176 -5.42 -19.03 27.10
C GLU A 176 -3.89 -19.21 27.12
N VAL A 177 -3.16 -18.18 27.56
CA VAL A 177 -1.70 -18.25 27.78
C VAL A 177 -1.36 -19.28 28.85
N ASP A 178 -2.01 -19.24 30.02
CA ASP A 178 -1.75 -20.18 31.12
C ASP A 178 -2.02 -21.63 30.71
N ARG A 179 -3.08 -21.87 29.93
CA ARG A 179 -3.40 -23.18 29.37
C ARG A 179 -2.38 -23.66 28.33
N ALA A 180 -1.78 -22.75 27.57
CA ALA A 180 -0.73 -23.10 26.62
C ALA A 180 0.59 -23.40 27.35
N HIS A 181 0.92 -22.57 28.34
CA HIS A 181 2.11 -22.69 29.17
C HIS A 181 2.13 -23.99 29.99
N SER A 182 0.99 -24.43 30.55
CA SER A 182 0.89 -25.73 31.23
C SER A 182 1.13 -26.93 30.32
N LYS A 183 0.99 -26.74 29.01
CA LYS A 183 1.32 -27.74 27.97
C LYS A 183 2.67 -27.47 27.31
N GLN A 184 3.51 -26.61 27.91
CA GLN A 184 4.83 -26.27 27.40
C GLN A 184 4.78 -25.70 25.98
N LYS A 185 3.75 -24.90 25.68
CA LYS A 185 3.56 -24.20 24.41
C LYS A 185 3.56 -22.70 24.63
N TRP A 186 4.33 -21.98 23.82
CA TRP A 186 4.38 -20.53 23.83
C TRP A 186 3.49 -19.93 22.73
N LEU A 187 2.87 -18.80 23.03
CA LEU A 187 2.04 -18.01 22.11
C LEU A 187 2.75 -16.70 21.75
N ASP A 188 2.38 -16.13 20.61
CA ASP A 188 2.84 -14.81 20.20
C ASP A 188 2.01 -13.72 20.88
N ILE A 189 2.67 -12.69 21.42
CA ILE A 189 2.02 -11.53 22.03
C ILE A 189 2.49 -10.26 21.31
N GLY A 190 1.58 -9.30 21.11
CA GLY A 190 1.92 -7.99 20.56
C GLY A 190 2.00 -7.94 19.03
N ILE A 191 1.78 -9.07 18.35
CA ILE A 191 1.84 -9.20 16.87
C ILE A 191 0.62 -9.96 16.33
N PRO A 192 0.19 -9.71 15.09
CA PRO A 192 -0.80 -10.54 14.41
C PRO A 192 -0.20 -11.92 14.10
N SER A 193 -0.63 -12.97 14.81
CA SER A 193 -0.09 -14.33 14.68
C SER A 193 -1.13 -15.35 14.24
N LEU A 194 -0.97 -15.89 13.03
CA LEU A 194 -1.76 -17.03 12.55
C LEU A 194 -1.44 -18.31 13.32
N ARG A 195 -0.23 -18.41 13.90
CA ARG A 195 0.18 -19.56 14.71
C ARG A 195 -0.68 -19.66 15.96
N ASN A 196 -1.02 -18.53 16.58
CA ASN A 196 -1.90 -18.51 17.74
C ASN A 196 -3.28 -19.15 17.43
N LEU A 197 -3.80 -18.99 16.22
CA LEU A 197 -5.11 -19.55 15.84
C LEU A 197 -5.20 -21.08 16.05
N THR A 198 -4.06 -21.80 16.03
CA THR A 198 -4.04 -23.25 16.32
C THR A 198 -4.28 -23.60 17.79
N SER A 199 -4.13 -22.64 18.70
CA SER A 199 -4.17 -22.82 20.16
C SER A 199 -5.29 -22.04 20.86
N LEU A 200 -5.90 -21.08 20.16
CA LEU A 200 -7.03 -20.28 20.64
C LEU A 200 -8.36 -21.03 20.57
N SER A 201 -9.38 -20.49 21.23
CA SER A 201 -10.73 -21.08 21.16
C SER A 201 -11.30 -21.11 19.73
N LYS A 202 -12.02 -22.21 19.38
CA LYS A 202 -12.63 -22.38 18.05
C LYS A 202 -13.50 -21.19 17.63
N LYS A 203 -14.22 -20.58 18.58
CA LYS A 203 -15.04 -19.38 18.35
C LYS A 203 -14.21 -18.21 17.81
N LYS A 204 -13.06 -17.90 18.43
CA LYS A 204 -12.15 -16.83 17.97
C LYS A 204 -11.62 -17.13 16.57
N VAL A 205 -11.24 -18.39 16.31
CA VAL A 205 -10.69 -18.83 15.03
C VAL A 205 -11.70 -18.72 13.90
N THR A 206 -12.93 -19.23 14.11
CA THR A 206 -14.01 -19.12 13.12
C THR A 206 -14.33 -17.66 12.80
N LEU A 207 -14.42 -16.81 13.83
CA LEU A 207 -14.72 -15.39 13.64
C LEU A 207 -13.58 -14.65 12.92
N TRP A 208 -12.34 -15.01 13.22
CA TRP A 208 -11.17 -14.46 12.53
C TRP A 208 -11.20 -14.79 11.04
N TRP A 209 -11.50 -16.05 10.68
CA TRP A 209 -11.65 -16.45 9.27
C TRP A 209 -12.84 -15.78 8.58
N ILE A 210 -13.98 -15.63 9.25
CA ILE A 210 -15.15 -14.91 8.71
C ILE A 210 -14.77 -13.46 8.38
N LEU A 211 -14.11 -12.76 9.29
CA LEU A 211 -13.68 -11.38 9.07
C LEU A 211 -12.58 -11.27 8.00
N GLY A 212 -11.64 -12.23 7.97
CA GLY A 212 -10.57 -12.28 6.97
C GLY A 212 -11.11 -12.54 5.57
N LEU A 213 -11.84 -13.64 5.38
CA LEU A 213 -12.38 -14.05 4.08
C LEU A 213 -13.41 -13.06 3.53
N SER A 214 -14.22 -12.42 4.38
CA SER A 214 -15.14 -11.36 3.94
C SER A 214 -14.44 -10.07 3.47
N SER A 215 -13.15 -9.88 3.78
CA SER A 215 -12.39 -8.72 3.29
C SER A 215 -11.98 -8.87 1.83
N VAL A 216 -11.70 -10.09 1.37
CA VAL A 216 -11.14 -10.33 0.03
C VAL A 216 -12.11 -9.91 -1.08
N PRO A 217 -13.40 -10.33 -1.07
CA PRO A 217 -14.34 -9.91 -2.11
C PRO A 217 -14.56 -8.40 -2.13
N LEU A 218 -14.65 -7.76 -0.95
CA LEU A 218 -14.77 -6.30 -0.87
C LEU A 218 -13.59 -5.58 -1.52
N HIS A 219 -12.36 -6.08 -1.33
CA HIS A 219 -11.19 -5.53 -2.01
C HIS A 219 -11.22 -5.71 -3.54
N LEU A 220 -11.86 -6.77 -4.02
CA LEU A 220 -11.88 -7.11 -5.44
C LEU A 220 -12.99 -6.42 -6.23
N VAL A 221 -14.14 -6.15 -5.62
CA VAL A 221 -15.32 -5.68 -6.37
C VAL A 221 -15.80 -4.29 -5.99
N TYR A 222 -15.45 -3.77 -4.81
CA TYR A 222 -16.08 -2.55 -4.30
C TYR A 222 -15.71 -1.31 -5.14
N ASN A 223 -14.48 -1.24 -5.63
CA ASN A 223 -14.02 -0.18 -6.52
C ASN A 223 -14.54 -0.30 -7.95
N SER A 224 -15.35 -1.30 -8.27
CA SER A 224 -15.96 -1.48 -9.60
C SER A 224 -17.48 -1.50 -9.53
N VAL A 225 -18.05 -1.20 -8.35
CA VAL A 225 -19.51 -1.01 -8.22
C VAL A 225 -19.97 0.20 -9.02
N PHE A 226 -19.15 1.25 -9.04
CA PHE A 226 -19.29 2.37 -9.96
C PHE A 226 -18.16 2.31 -10.98
N TYR A 227 -18.49 2.60 -12.23
CA TYR A 227 -17.53 2.69 -13.31
C TYR A 227 -18.04 3.66 -14.37
N SER A 228 -17.13 4.39 -15.01
CA SER A 228 -17.45 5.27 -16.14
C SER A 228 -17.32 4.51 -17.46
N ALA A 229 -18.15 4.90 -18.42
CA ALA A 229 -18.07 4.47 -19.80
C ALA A 229 -17.62 5.65 -20.67
N LEU A 230 -16.54 5.44 -21.43
CA LEU A 230 -16.07 6.39 -22.44
C LEU A 230 -16.94 6.26 -23.69
N ALA A 231 -17.29 7.38 -24.32
CA ALA A 231 -18.08 7.36 -25.55
C ALA A 231 -17.18 7.56 -26.78
N THR A 232 -17.48 6.85 -27.86
CA THR A 232 -16.91 7.13 -29.18
C THR A 232 -17.95 6.95 -30.27
N ASN A 233 -18.01 7.90 -31.20
CA ASN A 233 -18.90 7.85 -32.34
C ASN A 233 -18.21 7.12 -33.51
N ASN A 234 -18.92 6.17 -34.11
CA ASN A 234 -18.65 5.76 -35.47
C ASN A 234 -19.17 6.84 -36.42
N TYR A 235 -18.44 7.11 -37.50
CA TYR A 235 -18.79 8.20 -38.39
C TYR A 235 -18.48 7.94 -39.86
N ASN A 236 -19.22 8.64 -40.72
CA ASN A 236 -19.01 8.70 -42.15
C ASN A 236 -18.08 9.86 -42.52
N ILE A 237 -17.27 9.63 -43.55
CA ILE A 237 -16.35 10.60 -44.15
C ILE A 237 -16.78 10.78 -45.60
N LEU A 238 -17.35 11.94 -45.93
CA LEU A 238 -17.86 12.24 -47.26
C LEU A 238 -16.89 13.20 -47.96
N TYR A 239 -16.41 12.85 -49.16
CA TYR A 239 -15.60 13.74 -49.98
C TYR A 239 -16.48 14.37 -51.05
N ALA A 240 -16.72 15.68 -50.94
CA ALA A 240 -17.73 16.37 -51.72
C ALA A 240 -17.26 17.74 -52.22
N SER A 241 -18.00 18.35 -53.15
CA SER A 241 -17.80 19.74 -53.58
C SER A 241 -18.68 20.70 -52.79
N GLU A 242 -18.41 22.00 -52.89
CA GLU A 242 -19.31 23.05 -52.40
C GLU A 242 -20.73 22.95 -52.97
N GLY A 243 -20.89 22.39 -54.16
CA GLY A 243 -22.22 22.11 -54.72
C GLY A 243 -23.05 21.20 -53.82
N PHE A 244 -22.43 20.18 -53.21
CA PHE A 244 -23.12 19.25 -52.31
C PHE A 244 -23.67 19.97 -51.08
N VAL A 245 -22.89 20.89 -50.51
CA VAL A 245 -23.26 21.74 -49.37
C VAL A 245 -24.48 22.59 -49.71
N ASN A 246 -24.57 23.06 -50.95
CA ASN A 246 -25.67 23.87 -51.46
C ASN A 246 -26.89 23.06 -51.95
N GLY A 247 -26.85 21.74 -51.84
CA GLY A 247 -27.96 20.85 -52.22
C GLY A 247 -27.93 20.32 -53.65
N ASP A 248 -26.79 20.40 -54.35
CA ASP A 248 -26.65 19.83 -55.69
C ASP A 248 -26.81 18.31 -55.66
N ALA A 249 -27.40 17.77 -56.72
CA ALA A 249 -27.65 16.34 -56.86
C ALA A 249 -26.33 15.55 -56.94
N TYR A 250 -26.32 14.40 -56.26
CA TYR A 250 -25.27 13.40 -56.33
C TYR A 250 -25.80 12.08 -56.90
N ASN A 251 -24.90 11.16 -57.27
CA ASN A 251 -25.30 9.87 -57.82
C ASN A 251 -25.73 8.90 -56.70
N LYS A 252 -27.05 8.74 -56.53
CA LYS A 252 -27.66 7.83 -55.54
C LYS A 252 -27.49 6.34 -55.87
N GLU A 253 -27.13 5.97 -57.10
CA GLU A 253 -26.80 4.58 -57.44
C GLU A 253 -25.39 4.21 -56.96
N LEU A 254 -24.45 5.18 -57.00
CA LEU A 254 -23.09 5.01 -56.49
C LEU A 254 -23.01 5.15 -54.96
N PHE A 255 -23.82 6.04 -54.39
CA PHE A 255 -23.90 6.32 -52.96
C PHE A 255 -25.35 6.16 -52.48
N PRO A 256 -25.86 4.93 -52.38
CA PRO A 256 -27.23 4.69 -51.92
C PRO A 256 -27.38 5.05 -50.44
N ASP A 257 -28.56 5.54 -50.07
CA ASP A 257 -28.95 5.68 -48.67
C ASP A 257 -29.24 4.27 -48.10
N ASP A 258 -28.47 3.84 -47.10
CA ASP A 258 -28.67 2.59 -46.35
C ASP A 258 -28.82 2.86 -44.84
N GLU A 259 -29.04 1.81 -44.04
CA GLU A 259 -29.24 1.96 -42.57
C GLU A 259 -28.05 2.61 -41.87
N ASP A 260 -26.82 2.47 -42.39
CA ASP A 260 -25.58 2.99 -41.80
C ASP A 260 -25.08 4.31 -42.45
N ARG A 261 -25.63 4.65 -43.62
CA ARG A 261 -25.19 5.74 -44.50
C ARG A 261 -26.37 6.43 -45.14
N ASN A 262 -27.03 7.32 -44.40
CA ASN A 262 -28.09 8.17 -44.93
C ASN A 262 -27.53 9.51 -45.44
N VAL A 263 -26.96 9.50 -46.65
CA VAL A 263 -26.31 10.66 -47.28
C VAL A 263 -27.31 11.78 -47.56
N THR A 264 -28.55 11.45 -47.96
CA THR A 264 -29.60 12.45 -48.19
C THR A 264 -29.93 13.23 -46.92
N ASP A 265 -30.04 12.53 -45.79
CA ASP A 265 -30.33 13.14 -44.49
C ASP A 265 -29.14 13.98 -43.99
N ILE A 266 -27.91 13.48 -44.15
CA ILE A 266 -26.69 14.26 -43.87
C ILE A 266 -26.69 15.56 -44.68
N GLN A 267 -26.98 15.51 -45.99
CA GLN A 267 -27.02 16.69 -46.86
C GLN A 267 -28.09 17.71 -46.41
N ALA A 268 -29.24 17.24 -45.94
CA ALA A 268 -30.32 18.09 -45.46
C ALA A 268 -29.99 18.81 -44.14
N ARG A 269 -29.11 18.23 -43.30
CA ARG A 269 -28.74 18.76 -41.98
C ARG A 269 -27.50 19.64 -41.96
N ILE A 270 -26.77 19.76 -43.07
CA ILE A 270 -25.51 20.52 -43.14
C ILE A 270 -25.65 21.94 -42.57
N ALA A 271 -26.71 22.66 -42.91
CA ALA A 271 -26.91 24.04 -42.47
C ALA A 271 -27.21 24.21 -40.96
N VAL A 272 -27.55 23.12 -40.25
CA VAL A 272 -28.00 23.16 -38.85
C VAL A 272 -26.95 22.56 -37.93
N ASP A 273 -26.43 21.38 -38.28
CA ASP A 273 -25.64 20.54 -37.35
C ASP A 273 -24.12 20.56 -37.62
N PHE A 274 -23.69 21.15 -38.75
CA PHE A 274 -22.29 21.16 -39.16
C PHE A 274 -21.63 22.53 -38.94
N GLU A 275 -20.40 22.53 -38.44
CA GLU A 275 -19.51 23.70 -38.44
C GLU A 275 -18.45 23.59 -39.54
N SER A 276 -18.13 24.71 -40.17
CA SER A 276 -16.97 24.81 -41.05
C SER A 276 -15.68 24.97 -40.24
N LEU A 277 -14.71 24.11 -40.51
CA LEU A 277 -13.42 24.03 -39.85
C LEU A 277 -12.30 24.16 -40.88
N THR A 278 -11.22 24.85 -40.51
CA THR A 278 -9.98 24.83 -41.30
C THR A 278 -9.36 23.43 -41.29
N ASN A 279 -8.46 23.14 -42.24
CA ASN A 279 -7.75 21.86 -42.28
C ASN A 279 -7.08 21.50 -40.94
N GLU A 280 -6.39 22.47 -40.33
CA GLU A 280 -5.75 22.30 -39.01
C GLU A 280 -6.79 21.91 -37.94
N GLN A 281 -7.91 22.64 -37.86
CA GLN A 281 -8.96 22.37 -36.89
C GLN A 281 -9.61 21.01 -37.13
N CYS A 282 -9.86 20.66 -38.40
CA CYS A 282 -10.44 19.38 -38.78
C CYS A 282 -9.58 18.21 -38.32
N ILE A 283 -8.28 18.26 -38.64
CA ILE A 283 -7.29 17.28 -38.21
C ILE A 283 -7.28 17.19 -36.69
N ALA A 284 -7.24 18.32 -35.98
CA ALA A 284 -7.20 18.34 -34.52
C ALA A 284 -8.46 17.76 -33.84
N ARG A 285 -9.65 17.86 -34.47
CA ARG A 285 -10.90 17.30 -33.93
C ARG A 285 -11.04 15.81 -34.16
N TYR A 286 -10.61 15.30 -35.32
CA TYR A 286 -10.80 13.90 -35.71
C TYR A 286 -9.57 13.00 -35.49
N ALA A 287 -8.37 13.55 -35.35
CA ALA A 287 -7.16 12.79 -35.01
C ALA A 287 -7.09 12.44 -33.51
N LYS A 288 -8.17 11.83 -32.99
CA LYS A 288 -8.32 11.38 -31.61
C LYS A 288 -8.59 9.88 -31.59
N ASP A 289 -8.11 9.21 -30.54
CA ASP A 289 -8.36 7.78 -30.31
C ASP A 289 -9.85 7.47 -30.08
N PHE A 290 -10.57 8.40 -29.46
CA PHE A 290 -12.02 8.36 -29.22
C PHE A 290 -12.63 9.71 -29.65
N VAL A 291 -13.65 9.65 -30.51
CA VAL A 291 -14.32 10.86 -31.02
C VAL A 291 -15.66 11.00 -30.31
N GLU A 292 -15.68 11.78 -29.24
CA GLU A 292 -16.82 11.91 -28.32
C GLU A 292 -17.79 13.04 -28.70
N ASP A 293 -17.28 14.16 -29.22
CA ASP A 293 -18.04 15.41 -29.45
C ASP A 293 -18.34 15.67 -30.92
N ARG A 294 -17.96 14.75 -31.81
CA ARG A 294 -18.12 14.87 -33.26
C ARG A 294 -18.59 13.55 -33.86
N ARG A 295 -19.21 13.62 -35.02
CA ARG A 295 -19.60 12.45 -35.79
C ARG A 295 -19.25 12.61 -37.26
N ASN A 296 -20.22 12.85 -38.15
CA ASN A 296 -19.97 12.79 -39.59
C ASN A 296 -19.11 13.98 -40.03
N VAL A 297 -18.21 13.75 -40.99
CA VAL A 297 -17.33 14.78 -41.55
C VAL A 297 -17.48 14.83 -43.06
N ILE A 298 -17.62 16.04 -43.59
CA ILE A 298 -17.64 16.32 -45.03
C ILE A 298 -16.35 17.05 -45.38
N VAL A 299 -15.49 16.41 -46.16
CA VAL A 299 -14.24 16.95 -46.67
C VAL A 299 -14.52 17.64 -48.00
N ILE A 300 -14.34 18.96 -48.04
CA ILE A 300 -14.58 19.75 -49.25
C ILE A 300 -13.33 19.70 -50.13
N VAL A 301 -13.51 19.19 -51.35
CA VAL A 301 -12.45 19.05 -52.34
C VAL A 301 -12.22 20.38 -53.05
N LYS A 302 -10.98 20.86 -53.05
CA LYS A 302 -10.58 22.16 -53.62
C LYS A 302 -10.77 22.24 -55.13
N ASP A 303 -10.33 21.20 -55.85
CA ASP A 303 -10.46 21.07 -57.30
C ASP A 303 -11.35 19.87 -57.65
N PRO A 304 -12.69 20.02 -57.59
CA PRO A 304 -13.61 18.90 -57.77
C PRO A 304 -13.59 18.35 -59.21
N PRO A 305 -13.67 17.02 -59.42
CA PRO A 305 -13.77 16.43 -60.75
C PRO A 305 -15.03 16.88 -61.50
N ALA A 306 -14.87 17.50 -62.67
CA ALA A 306 -15.95 18.17 -63.41
C ALA A 306 -17.15 17.28 -63.87
N ASN A 307 -17.07 15.96 -63.73
CA ASN A 307 -18.06 15.01 -64.28
C ASN A 307 -18.55 13.94 -63.27
N GLN A 308 -18.32 14.10 -61.97
CA GLN A 308 -18.62 13.05 -60.97
C GLN A 308 -19.76 13.42 -60.00
N GLY A 309 -20.56 14.44 -60.32
CA GLY A 309 -21.62 14.95 -59.43
C GLY A 309 -21.03 15.75 -58.27
N SER A 310 -21.81 15.95 -57.20
CA SER A 310 -21.40 16.74 -56.04
C SER A 310 -20.71 15.92 -54.93
N LEU A 311 -20.82 14.60 -54.94
CA LEU A 311 -20.20 13.65 -53.98
C LEU A 311 -19.30 12.67 -54.72
N PHE A 312 -18.07 12.47 -54.25
CA PHE A 312 -17.02 11.72 -54.96
C PHE A 312 -16.63 10.41 -54.30
N LYS A 313 -16.66 10.37 -52.96
CA LYS A 313 -16.26 9.19 -52.19
C LYS A 313 -16.91 9.23 -50.82
N VAL A 314 -17.30 8.07 -50.32
CA VAL A 314 -17.71 7.88 -48.92
C VAL A 314 -16.82 6.82 -48.32
N ALA A 315 -16.20 7.17 -47.20
CA ALA A 315 -15.47 6.26 -46.34
C ALA A 315 -16.10 6.30 -44.94
N SER A 316 -15.61 5.46 -44.04
CA SER A 316 -16.11 5.44 -42.68
C SER A 316 -15.04 5.05 -41.70
N GLN A 317 -15.15 5.57 -40.49
CA GLN A 317 -14.35 5.13 -39.36
C GLN A 317 -15.26 4.42 -38.37
N GLU A 318 -14.94 3.15 -38.11
CA GLU A 318 -15.59 2.36 -37.06
C GLU A 318 -14.59 2.05 -35.95
N PHE A 319 -15.11 1.96 -34.73
CA PHE A 319 -14.40 1.32 -33.63
C PHE A 319 -14.42 -0.20 -33.83
N PRO A 320 -13.25 -0.87 -33.83
CA PRO A 320 -13.18 -2.27 -34.23
C PRO A 320 -13.69 -3.19 -33.13
N VAL A 321 -14.36 -4.26 -33.53
CA VAL A 321 -14.79 -5.34 -32.61
C VAL A 321 -13.58 -6.08 -32.02
N GLU A 322 -12.49 -6.19 -32.78
CA GLU A 322 -11.20 -6.72 -32.31
C GLU A 322 -10.03 -5.87 -32.85
N PHE A 323 -9.07 -5.52 -31.99
CA PHE A 323 -7.85 -4.86 -32.46
C PHE A 323 -6.92 -5.87 -33.13
N THR A 324 -6.84 -5.85 -34.46
CA THR A 324 -5.82 -6.56 -35.24
C THR A 324 -4.52 -5.75 -35.32
N THR A 325 -3.45 -6.31 -35.90
CA THR A 325 -2.21 -5.54 -36.20
C THR A 325 -2.41 -4.45 -37.25
N GLU A 326 -3.58 -4.39 -37.88
CA GLU A 326 -3.91 -3.47 -38.96
C GLU A 326 -4.75 -2.27 -38.47
N TYR A 327 -5.24 -2.27 -37.22
CA TYR A 327 -6.03 -1.15 -36.72
C TYR A 327 -5.17 0.09 -36.52
N ASN A 328 -5.48 1.13 -37.30
CA ASN A 328 -4.88 2.45 -37.21
C ASN A 328 -6.01 3.46 -37.06
N ALA A 329 -6.18 3.99 -35.85
CA ALA A 329 -7.21 4.98 -35.56
C ALA A 329 -7.04 6.19 -36.50
N PHE A 330 -8.17 6.72 -37.00
CA PHE A 330 -8.23 7.90 -37.87
C PHE A 330 -7.27 7.85 -39.08
N ALA A 331 -6.96 6.65 -39.58
CA ALA A 331 -6.02 6.44 -40.68
C ALA A 331 -6.36 7.23 -41.95
N TRP A 332 -7.64 7.50 -42.19
CA TRP A 332 -8.12 8.29 -43.31
C TRP A 332 -7.51 9.70 -43.36
N ILE A 333 -7.08 10.26 -42.22
CA ILE A 333 -6.40 11.57 -42.17
C ILE A 333 -4.98 11.48 -42.77
N CYS A 334 -4.34 10.32 -42.67
CA CYS A 334 -2.95 10.07 -43.05
C CYS A 334 -2.82 9.15 -44.28
N ASP A 335 -3.86 8.96 -45.08
CA ASP A 335 -3.90 7.96 -46.15
C ASP A 335 -3.20 8.38 -47.46
N ASP A 336 -2.73 9.63 -47.56
CA ASP A 336 -2.10 10.18 -48.77
C ASP A 336 -0.58 9.88 -48.88
N PRO A 337 -0.09 9.39 -50.04
CA PRO A 337 1.33 9.13 -50.29
C PRO A 337 2.26 10.36 -50.19
N ASN A 338 1.75 11.55 -50.50
CA ASN A 338 2.49 12.81 -50.39
C ASN A 338 2.68 13.21 -48.94
N VAL A 339 1.67 13.00 -48.08
CA VAL A 339 1.80 13.20 -46.61
C VAL A 339 2.91 12.30 -46.07
N VAL A 340 2.95 11.05 -46.52
CA VAL A 340 3.98 10.08 -46.14
C VAL A 340 5.39 10.52 -46.61
N ASN A 341 5.51 11.05 -47.83
CA ASN A 341 6.77 11.57 -48.39
C ASN A 341 7.25 12.86 -47.70
N VAL A 342 6.34 13.81 -47.44
CA VAL A 342 6.65 15.12 -46.83
C VAL A 342 7.02 14.95 -45.34
N THR A 343 6.32 14.08 -44.61
CA THR A 343 6.60 13.83 -43.18
C THR A 343 7.80 12.90 -42.94
N LYS A 344 8.37 12.34 -44.01
CA LYS A 344 9.39 11.28 -44.02
C LYS A 344 8.96 10.02 -43.26
N ALA A 345 7.66 9.76 -43.19
CA ALA A 345 7.08 8.57 -42.56
C ALA A 345 6.96 7.40 -43.56
N CYS A 346 7.87 7.33 -44.54
CA CYS A 346 7.80 6.39 -45.64
C CYS A 346 8.02 4.94 -45.19
N CYS A 347 6.94 4.17 -45.34
CA CYS A 347 6.86 2.72 -45.47
C CYS A 347 6.91 1.91 -44.16
N GLU A 348 6.21 0.78 -44.22
CA GLU A 348 6.30 -0.32 -43.28
C GLU A 348 7.77 -0.67 -43.03
N ASN A 349 8.23 -0.50 -41.80
CA ASN A 349 9.59 -0.88 -41.41
C ASN A 349 9.56 -2.34 -40.92
N GLU A 350 10.71 -2.89 -40.52
CA GLU A 350 10.82 -4.27 -39.96
C GLU A 350 9.87 -4.53 -38.76
N TYR A 351 9.27 -3.47 -38.20
CA TYR A 351 8.35 -3.49 -37.06
C TYR A 351 6.89 -3.12 -37.40
N GLY A 352 6.52 -2.86 -38.67
CA GLY A 352 5.15 -2.59 -39.13
C GLY A 352 4.88 -1.15 -39.65
N PHE A 353 3.60 -0.81 -39.86
CA PHE A 353 3.12 0.50 -40.31
C PHE A 353 3.32 1.60 -39.24
N VAL A 354 3.67 2.83 -39.65
CA VAL A 354 3.81 3.98 -38.73
C VAL A 354 2.43 4.51 -38.38
N PRO A 355 1.97 4.43 -37.11
CA PRO A 355 0.62 4.83 -36.75
C PRO A 355 0.36 6.32 -37.06
N CYS A 356 -0.87 6.65 -37.50
CA CYS A 356 -1.24 8.00 -37.91
C CYS A 356 -1.01 9.02 -36.77
N SER A 357 -1.16 8.60 -35.51
CA SER A 357 -0.87 9.42 -34.32
C SER A 357 0.56 10.00 -34.26
N LYS A 358 1.56 9.36 -34.89
CA LYS A 358 2.93 9.89 -34.99
C LYS A 358 3.13 10.84 -36.16
N ILE A 359 2.24 10.77 -37.15
CA ILE A 359 2.25 11.60 -38.36
C ILE A 359 1.48 12.90 -38.08
N THR A 360 0.37 12.84 -37.35
CA THR A 360 -0.54 13.96 -37.06
C THR A 360 0.16 15.26 -36.64
N PRO A 361 1.14 15.28 -35.69
CA PRO A 361 1.77 16.53 -35.28
C PRO A 361 2.50 17.23 -36.42
N LYS A 362 3.16 16.46 -37.30
CA LYS A 362 3.84 17.02 -38.49
C LYS A 362 2.85 17.36 -39.60
N LEU A 363 1.73 16.67 -39.67
CA LEU A 363 0.67 16.95 -40.62
C LEU A 363 -0.01 18.29 -40.33
N ILE A 364 -0.19 18.63 -39.04
CA ILE A 364 -0.70 19.93 -38.60
C ILE A 364 0.19 21.08 -39.11
N ASP A 365 1.52 20.92 -39.08
CA ASP A 365 2.47 21.93 -39.58
C ASP A 365 2.32 22.23 -41.10
N ILE A 366 1.72 21.31 -41.86
CA ILE A 366 1.52 21.41 -43.32
C ILE A 366 0.04 21.32 -43.70
N ALA A 367 -0.88 21.66 -42.79
CA ALA A 367 -2.32 21.48 -43.00
C ALA A 367 -2.87 22.19 -44.24
N ASP A 368 -2.23 23.26 -44.73
CA ASP A 368 -2.60 23.97 -45.96
C ASP A 368 -2.41 23.11 -47.24
N GLN A 369 -1.59 22.05 -47.15
CA GLN A 369 -1.33 21.10 -48.23
C GLN A 369 -1.97 19.73 -47.93
N TRP A 370 -2.96 19.71 -47.03
CA TRP A 370 -3.59 18.48 -46.59
C TRP A 370 -4.32 17.80 -47.75
N THR A 371 -4.00 16.53 -47.92
CA THR A 371 -4.59 15.64 -48.90
C THR A 371 -5.06 14.40 -48.17
N THR A 372 -6.25 13.92 -48.52
CA THR A 372 -6.83 12.70 -47.95
C THR A 372 -7.81 12.10 -48.95
N GLY A 373 -7.94 10.77 -48.95
CA GLY A 373 -8.87 10.07 -49.82
C GLY A 373 -8.56 10.18 -51.31
N GLY A 374 -7.40 10.73 -51.68
CA GLY A 374 -6.95 11.03 -53.05
C GLY A 374 -7.25 12.45 -53.53
N PHE A 375 -7.67 13.36 -52.65
CA PHE A 375 -8.07 14.72 -53.00
C PHE A 375 -7.33 15.78 -52.17
N GLU A 376 -7.09 16.96 -52.76
CA GLU A 376 -6.65 18.16 -52.02
C GLU A 376 -7.83 18.79 -51.30
N VAL A 377 -7.67 19.02 -49.99
CA VAL A 377 -8.73 19.51 -49.12
C VAL A 377 -8.69 21.03 -49.04
N ASP A 378 -9.82 21.68 -49.32
CA ASP A 378 -10.00 23.10 -49.10
C ASP A 378 -10.29 23.40 -47.63
N HIS A 379 -11.34 22.76 -47.10
CA HIS A 379 -11.74 22.80 -45.69
C HIS A 379 -12.64 21.60 -45.38
N CYS A 380 -13.10 21.45 -44.13
CA CYS A 380 -14.07 20.40 -43.79
C CYS A 380 -15.28 20.97 -43.02
N LEU A 381 -16.43 20.32 -43.19
CA LEU A 381 -17.62 20.52 -42.37
C LEU A 381 -17.72 19.37 -41.38
N SER A 382 -17.92 19.68 -40.11
CA SER A 382 -17.90 18.70 -39.03
C SER A 382 -19.22 18.72 -38.26
N GLU A 383 -19.88 17.57 -38.16
CA GLU A 383 -21.11 17.41 -37.40
C GLU A 383 -20.82 17.48 -35.89
N MET A 384 -21.51 18.39 -35.19
CA MET A 384 -21.40 18.51 -33.75
C MET A 384 -22.44 17.64 -33.05
N VAL A 385 -21.97 16.81 -32.12
CA VAL A 385 -22.82 15.97 -31.28
C VAL A 385 -22.49 16.18 -29.81
N GLU A 386 -23.49 16.04 -28.94
CA GLU A 386 -23.25 16.07 -27.50
C GLU A 386 -22.47 14.82 -27.07
N SER A 387 -21.38 15.02 -26.32
CA SER A 387 -20.61 13.91 -25.76
C SER A 387 -21.48 13.12 -24.77
N ASP A 388 -21.65 11.82 -25.04
CA ASP A 388 -22.60 10.97 -24.32
C ASP A 388 -21.90 9.95 -23.39
N CYS A 389 -21.08 10.45 -22.45
CA CYS A 389 -20.41 9.60 -21.48
C CYS A 389 -21.32 9.27 -20.29
N HIS A 390 -21.24 8.03 -19.80
CA HIS A 390 -22.15 7.51 -18.76
C HIS A 390 -21.40 7.07 -17.50
N LEU A 391 -22.07 7.21 -16.37
CA LEU A 391 -21.63 6.67 -15.09
C LEU A 391 -22.58 5.56 -14.66
N HIS A 392 -22.04 4.36 -14.53
CA HIS A 392 -22.80 3.15 -14.27
C HIS A 392 -22.69 2.70 -12.83
N PHE A 393 -23.73 1.99 -12.39
CA PHE A 393 -23.80 1.31 -11.10
C PHE A 393 -24.18 -0.15 -11.31
N SER A 394 -23.36 -1.08 -10.82
CA SER A 394 -23.65 -2.51 -10.85
C SER A 394 -24.36 -2.95 -9.57
N TRP A 395 -25.65 -3.29 -9.70
CA TRP A 395 -26.44 -3.86 -8.59
C TRP A 395 -25.87 -5.21 -8.12
N VAL A 396 -25.38 -6.03 -9.04
CA VAL A 396 -24.83 -7.36 -8.73
C VAL A 396 -23.58 -7.24 -7.86
N LEU A 397 -22.63 -6.38 -8.25
CA LEU A 397 -21.42 -6.14 -7.45
C LEU A 397 -21.77 -5.49 -6.10
N MET A 398 -22.71 -4.54 -6.07
CA MET A 398 -23.15 -3.93 -4.81
C MET A 398 -23.83 -4.93 -3.88
N THR A 399 -24.62 -5.87 -4.40
CA THR A 399 -25.24 -6.93 -3.60
C THR A 399 -24.19 -7.80 -2.90
N VAL A 400 -23.11 -8.14 -3.61
CA VAL A 400 -21.96 -8.85 -3.04
C VAL A 400 -21.31 -8.02 -1.93
N VAL A 401 -21.09 -6.72 -2.16
CA VAL A 401 -20.54 -5.79 -1.16
C VAL A 401 -21.42 -5.73 0.09
N LEU A 402 -22.74 -5.56 -0.07
CA LEU A 402 -23.69 -5.51 1.04
C LEU A 402 -23.69 -6.80 1.86
N GLY A 403 -23.68 -7.97 1.20
CA GLY A 403 -23.63 -9.27 1.86
C GLY A 403 -22.38 -9.44 2.74
N PHE A 404 -21.20 -9.11 2.21
CA PHE A 404 -19.95 -9.20 2.99
C PHE A 404 -19.83 -8.10 4.05
N ASN A 405 -20.36 -6.90 3.79
CA ASN A 405 -20.41 -5.85 4.81
C ASN A 405 -21.33 -6.23 5.98
N LEU A 406 -22.49 -6.84 5.72
CA LEU A 406 -23.36 -7.37 6.77
C LEU A 406 -22.64 -8.42 7.62
N LEU A 407 -21.96 -9.36 6.97
CA LEU A 407 -21.16 -10.39 7.66
C LEU A 407 -20.08 -9.76 8.56
N LYS A 408 -19.44 -8.67 8.10
CA LYS A 408 -18.50 -7.91 8.92
C LYS A 408 -19.16 -7.24 10.12
N VAL A 409 -20.32 -6.60 9.93
CA VAL A 409 -21.07 -5.97 11.03
C VAL A 409 -21.40 -7.00 12.10
N LEU A 410 -21.92 -8.17 11.71
CA LEU A 410 -22.21 -9.27 12.64
C LEU A 410 -20.95 -9.75 13.37
N GLY A 411 -19.84 -9.90 12.64
CA GLY A 411 -18.59 -10.37 13.22
C GLY A 411 -17.97 -9.36 14.19
N ILE A 412 -17.96 -8.08 13.83
CA ILE A 412 -17.47 -6.99 14.68
C ILE A 412 -18.39 -6.79 15.90
N ALA A 413 -19.72 -6.93 15.74
CA ALA A 413 -20.66 -6.88 16.84
C ALA A 413 -20.38 -7.99 17.86
N TYR A 414 -20.10 -9.22 17.39
CA TYR A 414 -19.69 -10.30 18.27
C TYR A 414 -18.43 -9.94 19.07
N VAL A 415 -17.41 -9.36 18.43
CA VAL A 415 -16.20 -8.90 19.11
C VAL A 415 -16.52 -7.82 20.15
N ALA A 416 -17.33 -6.82 19.79
CA ALA A 416 -17.64 -5.67 20.64
C ALA A 416 -18.44 -6.03 21.91
N PHE A 417 -19.30 -7.05 21.84
CA PHE A 417 -20.22 -7.39 22.93
C PHE A 417 -19.95 -8.74 23.61
N TYR A 418 -19.32 -9.70 22.91
CA TYR A 418 -19.24 -11.09 23.36
C TYR A 418 -17.82 -11.70 23.41
N LEU A 419 -16.75 -10.94 23.11
CA LEU A 419 -15.37 -11.44 23.18
C LEU A 419 -14.94 -11.86 24.61
N GLY A 420 -15.64 -11.37 25.65
CA GLY A 420 -15.46 -11.80 27.03
C GLY A 420 -14.20 -11.21 27.69
N GLU A 421 -13.22 -12.08 27.97
CA GLU A 421 -11.98 -11.75 28.68
C GLU A 421 -11.10 -10.75 27.91
N SER A 422 -10.29 -9.96 28.64
CA SER A 422 -9.39 -8.99 28.04
C SER A 422 -8.24 -9.67 27.29
N PRO A 423 -8.09 -9.44 25.96
CA PRO A 423 -6.95 -9.94 25.21
C PRO A 423 -5.66 -9.19 25.54
N LEU A 424 -4.53 -9.88 25.48
CA LEU A 424 -3.19 -9.30 25.63
C LEU A 424 -2.73 -8.76 24.27
N VAL A 425 -3.13 -7.52 23.96
CA VAL A 425 -2.94 -6.92 22.63
C VAL A 425 -1.52 -6.41 22.44
N THR A 426 -0.92 -5.85 23.49
CA THR A 426 0.47 -5.35 23.47
C THR A 426 1.36 -6.17 24.39
N ILE A 427 2.68 -6.05 24.23
CA ILE A 427 3.60 -6.62 25.23
C ILE A 427 3.45 -5.95 26.58
N GLY A 428 3.16 -4.64 26.62
CA GLY A 428 2.90 -3.99 27.89
C GLY A 428 1.74 -4.62 28.63
N ASP A 429 0.66 -5.01 27.91
CA ASP A 429 -0.47 -5.73 28.52
C ASP A 429 -0.01 -7.06 29.13
N ALA A 430 0.89 -7.77 28.45
CA ALA A 430 1.45 -9.02 28.94
C ALA A 430 2.44 -8.84 30.11
N ILE A 431 3.38 -7.89 30.04
CA ILE A 431 4.28 -7.55 31.16
C ILE A 431 3.45 -7.18 32.38
N GLN A 432 2.43 -6.32 32.22
CA GLN A 432 1.53 -5.96 33.30
C GLN A 432 0.81 -7.20 33.86
N SER A 433 0.31 -8.08 32.98
CA SER A 433 -0.38 -9.29 33.41
C SER A 433 0.53 -10.28 34.14
N PHE A 434 1.75 -10.51 33.64
CA PHE A 434 2.72 -11.43 34.22
C PHE A 434 3.31 -10.90 35.52
N ILE A 435 3.58 -9.60 35.63
CA ILE A 435 4.02 -9.01 36.90
C ILE A 435 2.93 -9.12 37.95
N ARG A 436 1.66 -8.80 37.62
CA ARG A 436 0.54 -8.91 38.58
C ARG A 436 0.26 -10.35 38.98
N HIS A 437 0.31 -11.28 38.03
CA HIS A 437 0.05 -12.69 38.26
C HIS A 437 1.20 -13.52 37.65
N PRO A 438 2.30 -13.75 38.39
CA PRO A 438 3.45 -14.50 37.87
C PRO A 438 3.08 -15.94 37.49
N ASP A 439 3.57 -16.40 36.33
CA ASP A 439 3.32 -17.76 35.85
C ASP A 439 4.43 -18.73 36.29
N ARG A 440 4.02 -19.71 37.10
CA ARG A 440 4.89 -20.73 37.71
C ARG A 440 5.61 -21.60 36.69
N THR A 441 5.06 -21.80 35.49
CA THR A 441 5.73 -22.64 34.47
C THR A 441 6.98 -21.98 33.89
N SER A 442 7.12 -20.66 34.11
CA SER A 442 8.23 -19.84 33.62
C SER A 442 9.26 -19.46 34.70
N GLU A 443 9.08 -19.98 35.91
CA GLU A 443 9.94 -19.71 37.07
C GLU A 443 11.32 -20.34 36.87
N GLY A 444 12.39 -19.62 37.22
CA GLY A 444 13.77 -20.08 36.98
C GLY A 444 14.13 -20.22 35.51
N MET A 445 13.71 -19.25 34.67
CA MET A 445 14.11 -19.16 33.26
C MET A 445 14.39 -17.70 32.86
N CYS A 446 14.97 -16.89 33.75
CA CYS A 446 14.99 -15.43 33.63
C CYS A 446 15.79 -14.89 32.45
N LEU A 447 16.71 -15.70 31.89
CA LEU A 447 17.44 -15.40 30.65
C LEU A 447 16.84 -16.06 29.40
N ALA A 448 15.61 -16.57 29.46
CA ALA A 448 14.95 -17.20 28.32
C ALA A 448 14.84 -16.24 27.13
N SER A 449 15.35 -16.71 26.00
CA SER A 449 15.18 -16.09 24.68
C SER A 449 14.21 -16.90 23.82
N HIS A 450 13.69 -16.29 22.77
CA HIS A 450 12.85 -16.97 21.79
C HIS A 450 13.52 -18.25 21.24
N SER A 451 14.83 -18.18 20.92
CA SER A 451 15.58 -19.32 20.41
C SER A 451 15.72 -20.44 21.45
N SER A 452 16.01 -20.10 22.72
CA SER A 452 16.12 -21.09 23.79
C SER A 452 14.80 -21.85 24.01
N ILE A 453 13.67 -21.14 24.13
CA ILE A 453 12.35 -21.77 24.30
C ILE A 453 11.97 -22.63 23.09
N THR A 454 12.25 -22.15 21.88
CA THR A 454 11.97 -22.91 20.64
C THR A 454 12.80 -24.19 20.56
N ALA A 455 14.05 -24.17 21.05
CA ALA A 455 14.89 -25.35 21.15
C ALA A 455 14.36 -26.33 22.23
N SER A 456 13.99 -25.82 23.41
CA SER A 456 13.42 -26.63 24.50
C SER A 456 12.10 -27.31 24.11
N THR A 457 11.27 -26.69 23.28
CA THR A 457 10.05 -27.37 22.77
C THR A 457 10.37 -28.63 21.94
N LYS A 458 11.56 -28.72 21.33
CA LYS A 458 11.99 -29.89 20.54
C LYS A 458 12.77 -30.93 21.36
N LEU A 459 13.57 -30.47 22.31
CA LEU A 459 14.49 -31.30 23.10
C LEU A 459 13.92 -31.72 24.46
N GLY A 460 12.77 -31.18 24.86
CA GLY A 460 12.22 -31.29 26.21
C GLY A 460 12.55 -30.04 27.05
N TYR A 461 11.63 -29.66 27.94
CA TYR A 461 11.82 -28.52 28.82
C TYR A 461 12.66 -28.92 30.03
N THR A 462 13.86 -28.34 30.14
CA THR A 462 14.70 -28.40 31.33
C THR A 462 14.86 -27.00 31.90
N THR A 463 14.35 -26.76 33.11
CA THR A 463 14.59 -25.52 33.87
C THR A 463 16.00 -25.58 34.45
N THR A 464 16.97 -25.06 33.70
CA THR A 464 18.37 -25.02 34.11
C THR A 464 18.88 -23.59 34.06
N SER A 465 19.62 -23.20 35.10
CA SER A 465 20.27 -21.90 35.15
C SER A 465 21.13 -21.67 33.90
N MET A 466 20.97 -20.52 33.28
CA MET A 466 21.68 -20.17 32.05
C MET A 466 22.84 -19.23 32.34
N ARG A 467 23.94 -19.45 31.63
CA ARG A 467 25.08 -18.54 31.64
C ARG A 467 24.73 -17.28 30.85
N TYR A 468 25.00 -16.11 31.42
CA TYR A 468 24.79 -14.86 30.70
C TYR A 468 25.88 -14.65 29.65
N GLU A 469 25.52 -14.89 28.38
CA GLU A 469 26.35 -14.68 27.20
C GLU A 469 25.60 -13.78 26.19
N PRO A 470 25.55 -12.46 26.45
CA PRO A 470 24.85 -11.52 25.58
C PRO A 470 25.47 -11.49 24.20
N ARG A 471 24.63 -11.55 23.17
CA ARG A 471 25.03 -11.44 21.76
C ARG A 471 24.55 -10.13 21.18
N GLN A 472 25.37 -9.49 20.33
CA GLN A 472 24.92 -8.36 19.54
C GLN A 472 24.02 -8.84 18.40
N GLN A 473 22.71 -8.57 18.52
CA GLN A 473 21.71 -9.02 17.56
C GLN A 473 21.32 -7.92 16.58
N ARG A 474 20.71 -8.32 15.46
CA ARG A 474 20.17 -7.44 14.42
C ARG A 474 18.65 -7.56 14.34
N PHE A 475 17.99 -6.58 13.73
CA PHE A 475 16.53 -6.54 13.66
C PHE A 475 15.93 -7.79 13.00
N PHE A 476 16.55 -8.32 11.94
CA PHE A 476 16.04 -9.52 11.27
C PHE A 476 16.00 -10.77 12.17
N GLU A 477 16.86 -10.84 13.20
CA GLU A 477 16.89 -11.98 14.12
C GLU A 477 15.64 -12.04 15.02
N ALA A 478 14.89 -10.94 15.14
CA ALA A 478 13.61 -10.89 15.85
C ALA A 478 12.50 -11.68 15.15
N ALA A 479 12.58 -11.81 13.82
CA ALA A 479 11.59 -12.54 13.03
C ALA A 479 12.06 -13.97 12.76
N THR A 480 11.11 -14.88 12.56
CA THR A 480 11.45 -16.25 12.17
C THR A 480 11.93 -16.29 10.71
N TRP A 481 12.85 -17.22 10.39
CA TRP A 481 13.30 -17.41 9.01
C TRP A 481 12.13 -17.70 8.04
N ARG A 482 11.10 -18.43 8.49
CA ARG A 482 9.91 -18.70 7.67
C ARG A 482 9.15 -17.43 7.32
N GLN A 483 8.97 -16.51 8.26
CA GLN A 483 8.32 -15.22 8.00
C GLN A 483 9.16 -14.37 7.03
N LEU A 484 10.48 -14.33 7.22
CA LEU A 484 11.37 -13.59 6.34
C LEU A 484 11.35 -14.16 4.92
N ALA A 485 11.52 -15.48 4.78
CA ALA A 485 11.49 -16.16 3.49
C ALA A 485 10.13 -16.01 2.79
N PHE A 486 9.03 -16.04 3.54
CA PHE A 486 7.69 -15.83 3.00
C PHE A 486 7.51 -14.40 2.44
N VAL A 487 7.90 -13.38 3.20
CA VAL A 487 7.79 -11.97 2.73
C VAL A 487 8.71 -11.71 1.55
N LEU A 488 9.97 -12.18 1.61
CA LEU A 488 10.89 -12.05 0.49
C LEU A 488 10.37 -12.79 -0.75
N GLY A 489 9.86 -14.01 -0.58
CA GLY A 489 9.23 -14.78 -1.66
C GLY A 489 8.03 -14.07 -2.26
N LEU A 490 7.19 -13.40 -1.44
CA LEU A 490 6.04 -12.64 -1.92
C LEU A 490 6.46 -11.37 -2.68
N PHE A 491 7.49 -10.65 -2.22
CA PHE A 491 8.10 -9.54 -2.98
C PHE A 491 8.65 -10.01 -4.32
N THR A 492 9.37 -11.15 -4.33
CA THR A 492 9.89 -11.73 -5.57
C THR A 492 8.76 -12.16 -6.50
N PHE A 493 7.73 -12.83 -6.00
CA PHE A 493 6.57 -13.23 -6.79
C PHE A 493 5.84 -12.03 -7.40
N ALA A 494 5.51 -11.01 -6.60
CA ALA A 494 4.84 -9.81 -7.09
C ALA A 494 5.73 -9.02 -8.07
N GLY A 495 7.04 -8.91 -7.79
CA GLY A 495 8.00 -8.23 -8.66
C GLY A 495 8.20 -8.95 -9.99
N VAL A 496 8.42 -10.27 -9.98
CA VAL A 496 8.55 -11.08 -11.21
C VAL A 496 7.23 -11.07 -11.99
N GLY A 497 6.09 -11.22 -11.33
CA GLY A 497 4.77 -11.13 -11.98
C GLY A 497 4.58 -9.78 -12.68
N THR A 498 4.86 -8.67 -11.98
CA THR A 498 4.78 -7.32 -12.57
C THR A 498 5.76 -7.15 -13.72
N PHE A 499 6.99 -7.68 -13.61
CA PHE A 499 7.99 -7.62 -14.67
C PHE A 499 7.60 -8.43 -15.90
N VAL A 500 7.03 -9.62 -15.72
CA VAL A 500 6.49 -10.44 -16.82
C VAL A 500 5.31 -9.72 -17.47
N CYS A 501 4.36 -9.18 -16.70
CA CYS A 501 3.25 -8.39 -17.24
C CYS A 501 3.75 -7.16 -18.00
N LEU A 502 4.81 -6.50 -17.53
CA LEU A 502 5.42 -5.37 -18.21
C LEU A 502 6.02 -5.80 -19.57
N ILE A 503 6.77 -6.90 -19.61
CA ILE A 503 7.33 -7.42 -20.87
C ILE A 503 6.22 -7.85 -21.84
N LEU A 504 5.22 -8.60 -21.35
CA LEU A 504 4.09 -9.03 -22.15
C LEU A 504 3.30 -7.83 -22.68
N GLY A 505 3.06 -6.82 -21.84
CA GLY A 505 2.40 -5.58 -22.22
C GLY A 505 3.17 -4.83 -23.30
N ILE A 506 4.49 -4.63 -23.13
CA ILE A 506 5.32 -3.97 -24.14
C ILE A 506 5.34 -4.77 -25.47
N ASN A 507 5.39 -6.11 -25.40
CA ASN A 507 5.35 -6.95 -26.58
C ASN A 507 3.98 -6.97 -27.27
N ALA A 508 2.90 -6.77 -26.50
CA ALA A 508 1.53 -6.72 -27.00
C ALA A 508 1.13 -5.35 -27.54
N LEU A 509 1.87 -4.27 -27.22
CA LEU A 509 1.67 -2.98 -27.86
C LEU A 509 1.85 -3.11 -29.37
N LYS A 510 0.80 -2.76 -30.12
CA LYS A 510 0.78 -2.73 -31.58
C LYS A 510 1.18 -1.34 -32.05
N GLY A 511 2.10 -1.25 -33.02
CA GLY A 511 2.69 0.01 -33.49
C GLY A 511 4.13 0.22 -33.01
N ASP A 512 4.52 1.46 -32.78
CA ASP A 512 5.92 1.82 -32.49
C ASP A 512 6.37 1.34 -31.08
N LYS A 513 7.42 0.51 -31.05
CA LYS A 513 8.02 -0.09 -29.85
C LYS A 513 9.15 0.74 -29.22
N THR A 514 9.32 2.00 -29.66
CA THR A 514 10.26 2.95 -29.04
C THR A 514 9.94 3.19 -27.56
N ILE A 515 10.98 3.55 -26.79
CA ILE A 515 10.88 3.85 -25.35
C ILE A 515 9.87 4.99 -25.06
N ASP A 516 9.61 5.86 -26.05
CA ASP A 516 8.65 6.96 -25.96
C ASP A 516 7.18 6.51 -26.01
N SER A 517 6.91 5.31 -26.55
CA SER A 517 5.55 4.77 -26.71
C SER A 517 4.83 4.56 -25.36
N PRO A 518 5.43 3.93 -24.33
CA PRO A 518 4.88 3.88 -22.98
C PRO A 518 4.58 5.25 -22.35
N TRP A 519 5.39 6.27 -22.63
CA TRP A 519 5.16 7.64 -22.12
C TRP A 519 4.00 8.32 -22.85
N SER A 520 3.83 8.05 -24.14
CA SER A 520 2.74 8.61 -24.96
C SER A 520 1.34 8.08 -24.61
N ILE A 521 1.24 6.91 -23.96
CA ILE A 521 -0.02 6.40 -23.41
C ILE A 521 -0.44 7.26 -22.21
N GLY A 522 0.53 7.65 -21.38
CA GLY A 522 0.26 8.33 -20.10
C GLY A 522 -0.14 7.34 -18.99
N LEU A 523 -0.32 7.85 -17.78
CA LEU A 523 -0.73 7.06 -16.61
C LEU A 523 -2.25 6.99 -16.54
N GLY A 524 -2.82 5.78 -16.51
CA GLY A 524 -4.25 5.59 -16.29
C GLY A 524 -5.17 5.91 -17.47
N ASN A 525 -4.61 6.31 -18.62
CA ASN A 525 -5.41 6.64 -19.80
C ASN A 525 -5.80 5.38 -20.56
N VAL A 526 -7.04 5.35 -21.04
CA VAL A 526 -7.51 4.35 -22.00
C VAL A 526 -7.08 4.78 -23.40
N LYS A 527 -6.48 3.85 -24.16
CA LYS A 527 -6.19 3.99 -25.59
C LYS A 527 -6.45 2.66 -26.30
N PRO A 528 -6.84 2.66 -27.58
CA PRO A 528 -7.00 1.43 -28.37
C PRO A 528 -5.86 0.42 -28.20
N GLN A 529 -4.61 0.91 -28.24
CA GLN A 529 -3.39 0.09 -28.15
C GLN A 529 -3.13 -0.55 -26.77
N ASN A 530 -3.78 -0.11 -25.70
CA ASN A 530 -3.56 -0.62 -24.35
C ASN A 530 -4.75 -1.39 -23.76
N LEU A 531 -5.76 -1.68 -24.59
CA LEU A 531 -6.90 -2.53 -24.25
C LEU A 531 -6.54 -4.00 -24.46
N VAL A 532 -6.96 -4.85 -23.53
CA VAL A 532 -6.75 -6.30 -23.60
C VAL A 532 -7.92 -6.95 -24.32
N MET A 533 -7.85 -7.04 -25.64
CA MET A 533 -8.88 -7.66 -26.49
C MET A 533 -8.41 -9.05 -26.97
N GLY A 534 -9.33 -10.00 -27.14
CA GLY A 534 -9.02 -11.37 -27.63
C GLY A 534 -9.01 -12.49 -26.57
N PHE A 535 -9.31 -12.19 -25.31
CA PHE A 535 -9.92 -13.23 -24.47
C PHE A 535 -11.34 -13.39 -25.01
N ASN A 536 -11.75 -14.62 -25.37
CA ASN A 536 -13.15 -14.96 -25.71
C ASN A 536 -14.08 -14.77 -24.50
N LEU A 537 -14.08 -13.58 -23.90
CA LEU A 537 -15.03 -13.14 -22.91
C LEU A 537 -16.30 -12.85 -23.70
N PRO A 538 -17.42 -13.51 -23.38
CA PRO A 538 -18.67 -13.25 -24.09
C PRO A 538 -18.95 -11.74 -24.03
N GLY A 539 -18.98 -11.12 -25.20
CA GLY A 539 -19.50 -9.77 -25.37
C GLY A 539 -20.90 -9.74 -24.77
N TYR A 540 -21.14 -8.69 -24.00
CA TYR A 540 -22.38 -8.43 -23.25
C TYR A 540 -22.69 -9.38 -22.08
N GLY A 541 -22.75 -8.78 -20.88
CA GLY A 541 -23.39 -9.35 -19.71
C GLY A 541 -22.60 -9.21 -18.40
N ASN A 542 -23.31 -9.36 -17.28
CA ASN A 542 -22.76 -9.32 -15.91
C ASN A 542 -21.48 -10.14 -15.71
N THR A 543 -21.35 -11.24 -16.46
CA THR A 543 -20.19 -12.15 -16.40
C THR A 543 -18.91 -11.47 -16.90
N SER A 544 -18.97 -10.70 -17.99
CA SER A 544 -17.79 -9.98 -18.51
C SER A 544 -17.33 -8.90 -17.54
N ILE A 545 -18.28 -8.09 -17.03
CA ILE A 545 -18.01 -7.06 -16.01
C ILE A 545 -17.37 -7.70 -14.77
N ALA A 546 -17.92 -8.82 -14.29
CA ALA A 546 -17.40 -9.51 -13.11
C ALA A 546 -15.98 -10.06 -13.35
N ILE A 547 -15.71 -10.72 -14.48
CA ILE A 547 -14.38 -11.28 -14.78
C ILE A 547 -13.35 -10.16 -14.95
N SER A 548 -13.66 -9.13 -15.75
CA SER A 548 -12.77 -7.99 -15.96
C SER A 548 -12.48 -7.24 -14.66
N THR A 549 -13.49 -7.08 -13.81
CA THR A 549 -13.34 -6.51 -12.45
C THR A 549 -12.39 -7.34 -11.58
N LEU A 550 -12.54 -8.67 -11.58
CA LEU A 550 -11.68 -9.56 -10.79
C LEU A 550 -10.23 -9.52 -11.29
N ILE A 551 -10.01 -9.52 -12.60
CA ILE A 551 -8.67 -9.43 -13.20
C ILE A 551 -8.04 -8.09 -12.82
N ALA A 552 -8.76 -6.98 -13.03
CA ALA A 552 -8.27 -5.64 -12.78
C ALA A 552 -7.93 -5.39 -11.31
N ASN A 553 -8.63 -6.01 -10.36
CA ASN A 553 -8.44 -5.79 -8.92
C ASN A 553 -7.62 -6.87 -8.19
N THR A 554 -7.31 -8.01 -8.81
CA THR A 554 -6.50 -9.08 -8.20
C THR A 554 -5.10 -8.61 -7.78
N PRO A 555 -4.36 -7.83 -8.59
CA PRO A 555 -3.07 -7.27 -8.18
C PRO A 555 -3.18 -6.43 -6.90
N GLN A 556 -4.22 -5.62 -6.76
CA GLN A 556 -4.47 -4.73 -5.63
C GLN A 556 -4.61 -5.56 -4.35
N ALA A 557 -5.33 -6.68 -4.41
CA ALA A 557 -5.45 -7.61 -3.28
C ALA A 557 -4.10 -8.24 -2.90
N LEU A 558 -3.29 -8.64 -3.89
CA LEU A 558 -1.94 -9.18 -3.66
C LEU A 558 -1.02 -8.17 -2.96
N PHE A 559 -0.96 -6.92 -3.45
CA PHE A 559 -0.14 -5.86 -2.87
C PHE A 559 -0.64 -5.43 -1.47
N SER A 560 -1.95 -5.42 -1.24
CA SER A 560 -2.54 -5.24 0.10
C SER A 560 -2.09 -6.33 1.07
N PHE A 561 -2.10 -7.59 0.64
CA PHE A 561 -1.64 -8.71 1.46
C PHE A 561 -0.13 -8.60 1.75
N LEU A 562 0.66 -8.22 0.74
CA LEU A 562 2.09 -7.94 0.90
C LEU A 562 2.35 -6.86 1.96
N TYR A 563 1.58 -5.76 1.95
CA TYR A 563 1.62 -4.73 2.99
C TYR A 563 1.41 -5.30 4.39
N ILE A 564 0.37 -6.11 4.59
CA ILE A 564 0.09 -6.72 5.89
C ILE A 564 1.29 -7.58 6.35
N CYS A 565 1.89 -8.36 5.45
CA CYS A 565 3.01 -9.23 5.79
C CYS A 565 4.29 -8.46 6.16
N TYR A 566 4.71 -7.48 5.36
CA TYR A 566 5.90 -6.70 5.70
C TYR A 566 5.67 -5.76 6.89
N ASN A 567 4.46 -5.21 7.05
CA ASN A 567 4.12 -4.39 8.21
C ASN A 567 4.22 -5.22 9.49
N SER A 568 3.77 -6.49 9.46
CA SER A 568 3.95 -7.44 10.57
C SER A 568 5.42 -7.69 10.91
N LEU A 569 6.30 -7.85 9.90
CA LEU A 569 7.75 -7.95 10.13
C LEU A 569 8.30 -6.71 10.84
N PHE A 570 7.96 -5.51 10.36
CA PHE A 570 8.36 -4.28 11.03
C PHE A 570 7.86 -4.24 12.47
N THR A 571 6.59 -4.64 12.72
CA THR A 571 6.02 -4.69 14.07
C THR A 571 6.89 -5.56 14.99
N VAL A 572 7.22 -6.79 14.60
CA VAL A 572 8.07 -7.71 15.39
C VAL A 572 9.46 -7.12 15.68
N MET A 573 10.08 -6.49 14.68
CA MET A 573 11.41 -5.91 14.84
C MET A 573 11.42 -4.73 15.82
N PHE A 574 10.46 -3.80 15.70
CA PHE A 574 10.36 -2.64 16.59
C PHE A 574 9.91 -3.01 18.00
N LEU A 575 9.05 -4.01 18.08
CA LEU A 575 8.65 -4.65 19.33
C LEU A 575 9.86 -5.19 20.09
N SER A 576 10.74 -5.93 19.41
CA SER A 576 11.95 -6.49 20.02
C SER A 576 12.92 -5.39 20.45
N ARG A 577 13.07 -4.35 19.63
CA ARG A 577 13.86 -3.16 19.99
C ARG A 577 13.32 -2.48 21.24
N GLU A 578 12.00 -2.32 21.37
CA GLU A 578 11.39 -1.70 22.55
C GLU A 578 11.73 -2.48 23.82
N LEU A 579 11.51 -3.80 23.80
CA LEU A 579 11.84 -4.70 24.91
C LEU A 579 13.31 -4.58 25.35
N MET A 580 14.23 -4.72 24.41
CA MET A 580 15.67 -4.66 24.73
C MET A 580 16.10 -3.29 25.26
N THR A 581 15.32 -2.24 25.01
CA THR A 581 15.63 -0.91 25.56
C THR A 581 15.27 -0.75 27.04
N PHE A 582 14.62 -1.73 27.66
CA PHE A 582 14.45 -1.76 29.11
C PHE A 582 15.72 -2.21 29.85
N SER A 583 16.69 -2.80 29.15
CA SER A 583 17.92 -3.28 29.76
C SER A 583 18.73 -2.14 30.38
N VAL A 584 19.17 -2.32 31.62
CA VAL A 584 20.01 -1.34 32.33
C VAL A 584 21.34 -1.06 31.63
N THR A 585 21.87 -2.03 30.85
CA THR A 585 23.09 -1.89 30.05
C THR A 585 22.99 -0.84 28.95
N THR A 586 21.78 -0.44 28.56
CA THR A 586 21.58 0.55 27.50
C THR A 586 21.77 1.99 27.95
N GLY A 587 21.91 2.24 29.26
CA GLY A 587 22.11 3.58 29.82
C GLY A 587 20.91 4.53 29.67
N ARG A 588 19.72 4.01 29.32
CA ARG A 588 18.52 4.84 29.06
C ARG A 588 17.57 5.01 30.25
N GLY A 589 17.96 4.50 31.42
CA GLY A 589 17.15 4.55 32.64
C GLY A 589 15.85 3.73 32.57
N ARG A 590 15.03 3.88 33.62
CA ARG A 590 13.72 3.22 33.75
C ARG A 590 12.70 3.82 32.77
N LYS A 591 11.80 2.99 32.23
CA LYS A 591 10.83 3.35 31.19
C LYS A 591 9.43 2.89 31.52
N TYR A 592 8.44 3.66 31.07
CA TYR A 592 7.03 3.31 31.19
C TYR A 592 6.62 2.27 30.15
N ILE A 593 5.84 1.27 30.56
CA ILE A 593 5.24 0.29 29.65
C ILE A 593 4.10 0.90 28.84
N ARG A 594 3.95 0.44 27.59
CA ARG A 594 2.88 0.84 26.67
C ARG A 594 1.76 -0.20 26.67
N VAL A 595 0.60 0.18 27.17
CA VAL A 595 -0.55 -0.72 27.36
C VAL A 595 -1.76 -0.25 26.57
N SER A 596 -2.69 -1.16 26.32
CA SER A 596 -3.95 -0.86 25.63
C SER A 596 -4.93 -0.05 26.48
N ASN A 597 -4.87 -0.20 27.81
CA ASN A 597 -5.69 0.56 28.76
C ASN A 597 -4.81 1.15 29.89
N PRO A 598 -4.25 2.35 29.70
CA PRO A 598 -3.27 2.90 30.64
C PRO A 598 -3.88 3.37 31.95
N GLN A 599 -3.18 3.06 33.03
CA GLN A 599 -3.43 3.48 34.40
C GLN A 599 -2.17 4.14 34.97
N GLY A 600 -2.34 5.13 35.85
CA GLY A 600 -1.19 5.83 36.47
C GLY A 600 -0.29 6.51 35.44
N GLU A 601 1.01 6.24 35.51
CA GLU A 601 2.05 6.83 34.65
C GLU A 601 2.32 6.02 33.36
N GLN A 602 1.55 4.96 33.12
CA GLN A 602 1.66 4.14 31.91
C GLN A 602 1.32 4.93 30.64
N LYS A 603 1.89 4.50 29.51
CA LYS A 603 1.66 5.14 28.21
C LYS A 603 0.62 4.36 27.40
N CYS A 604 -0.20 5.09 26.63
CA CYS A 604 -1.02 4.46 25.58
C CYS A 604 -0.11 3.82 24.52
N THR A 605 -0.55 2.69 23.95
CA THR A 605 0.04 2.18 22.71
C THR A 605 -0.22 3.10 21.51
N TYR A 606 0.57 2.94 20.45
CA TYR A 606 0.24 3.53 19.15
C TYR A 606 -0.93 2.77 18.55
N PHE A 607 -1.78 3.46 17.78
CA PHE A 607 -2.88 2.81 17.06
C PHE A 607 -2.39 1.70 16.09
N LEU A 608 -1.12 1.74 15.66
CA LEU A 608 -0.50 0.80 14.73
C LEU A 608 0.63 -0.06 15.33
N ASN A 609 0.81 -0.08 16.66
CA ASN A 609 1.95 -0.70 17.41
C ASN A 609 3.36 -0.17 17.03
N LEU A 610 3.55 0.32 15.81
CA LEU A 610 4.75 0.93 15.24
C LEU A 610 4.85 2.43 15.56
N PRO A 611 6.07 2.96 15.76
CA PRO A 611 6.27 4.41 15.88
C PRO A 611 5.85 5.15 14.60
N TYR A 612 5.19 6.30 14.74
CA TYR A 612 4.68 7.08 13.59
C TYR A 612 5.75 7.45 12.55
N LYS A 613 7.02 7.62 12.96
CA LYS A 613 8.16 7.86 12.06
C LYS A 613 8.38 6.76 11.02
N TYR A 614 7.91 5.54 11.29
CA TYR A 614 7.99 4.40 10.38
C TYR A 614 6.60 4.03 9.84
N ALA A 615 5.57 4.11 10.67
CA ALA A 615 4.20 3.80 10.25
C ALA A 615 3.70 4.74 9.14
N LEU A 616 3.98 6.05 9.22
CA LEU A 616 3.52 7.01 8.21
C LEU A 616 4.18 6.81 6.83
N PRO A 617 5.52 6.66 6.71
CA PRO A 617 6.13 6.31 5.42
C PRO A 617 5.64 4.96 4.86
N LEU A 618 5.45 3.94 5.70
CA LEU A 618 4.95 2.64 5.26
C LEU A 618 3.50 2.73 4.76
N LEU A 619 2.67 3.54 5.42
CA LEU A 619 1.29 3.79 4.99
C LEU A 619 1.25 4.61 3.70
N GLY A 620 2.08 5.65 3.58
CA GLY A 620 2.21 6.44 2.35
C GLY A 620 2.70 5.60 1.17
N GLY A 621 3.71 4.75 1.38
CA GLY A 621 4.21 3.82 0.38
C GLY A 621 3.16 2.78 -0.03
N SER A 622 2.36 2.27 0.93
CA SER A 622 1.24 1.38 0.63
C SER A 622 0.16 2.09 -0.19
N GLY A 623 -0.25 3.30 0.18
CA GLY A 623 -1.20 4.10 -0.57
C GLY A 623 -0.73 4.39 -2.00
N LEU A 624 0.55 4.76 -2.16
CA LEU A 624 1.15 4.98 -3.48
C LEU A 624 1.21 3.69 -4.31
N THR A 625 1.53 2.56 -3.68
CA THR A 625 1.50 1.23 -4.33
C THR A 625 0.09 0.93 -4.84
N HIS A 626 -0.93 1.11 -3.99
CA HIS A 626 -2.33 0.89 -4.38
C HIS A 626 -2.78 1.78 -5.53
N TRP A 627 -2.42 3.06 -5.50
CA TRP A 627 -2.70 3.98 -6.59
C TRP A 627 -1.99 3.57 -7.88
N LEU A 628 -0.69 3.27 -7.84
CA LEU A 628 0.05 2.81 -9.04
C LEU A 628 -0.51 1.51 -9.61
N VAL A 629 -0.95 0.58 -8.75
CA VAL A 629 -1.59 -0.66 -9.20
C VAL A 629 -2.89 -0.34 -9.95
N SER A 630 -3.72 0.58 -9.44
CA SER A 630 -4.95 1.00 -10.13
C SER A 630 -4.69 1.73 -11.44
N GLN A 631 -3.51 2.32 -11.62
CA GLN A 631 -3.09 2.90 -12.90
C GLN A 631 -2.40 1.88 -13.82
N SER A 632 -2.06 0.69 -13.32
CA SER A 632 -1.32 -0.34 -14.06
C SER A 632 -2.20 -1.31 -14.81
N VAL A 633 -3.31 -1.73 -14.19
CA VAL A 633 -4.33 -2.61 -14.75
C VAL A 633 -5.67 -2.14 -14.20
N PHE A 634 -6.60 -1.76 -15.07
CA PHE A 634 -7.87 -1.17 -14.68
C PHE A 634 -9.00 -1.56 -15.64
N LEU A 635 -10.23 -1.44 -15.15
CA LEU A 635 -11.42 -1.69 -15.96
C LEU A 635 -11.59 -0.57 -16.99
N ALA A 636 -11.88 -0.91 -18.23
CA ALA A 636 -12.23 0.03 -19.29
C ALA A 636 -13.59 -0.36 -19.87
N ASN A 637 -14.52 0.60 -19.92
CA ASN A 637 -15.81 0.44 -20.57
C ASN A 637 -15.95 1.50 -21.66
N ILE A 638 -16.34 1.09 -22.86
CA ILE A 638 -16.41 1.95 -24.04
C ILE A 638 -17.78 1.76 -24.69
N SER A 639 -18.56 2.83 -24.76
CA SER A 639 -19.85 2.89 -25.44
C SER A 639 -19.62 3.33 -26.88
N ILE A 640 -19.96 2.46 -27.82
CA ILE A 640 -19.84 2.73 -29.25
C ILE A 640 -21.18 3.26 -29.74
N ILE A 641 -21.17 4.47 -30.27
CA ILE A 641 -22.37 5.10 -30.84
C ILE A 641 -22.34 4.83 -32.35
N PRO A 642 -23.42 4.27 -32.95
CA PRO A 642 -23.47 4.00 -34.39
C PRO A 642 -23.43 5.29 -35.21
N ARG A 643 -23.50 5.21 -36.54
CA ARG A 643 -23.33 6.36 -37.43
C ARG A 643 -24.56 7.28 -37.51
N ASP A 644 -25.74 6.78 -37.18
CA ASP A 644 -27.00 7.46 -37.52
C ASP A 644 -27.57 8.30 -36.38
N GLY A 645 -27.28 7.96 -35.13
CA GLY A 645 -27.76 8.72 -33.95
C GLY A 645 -28.46 7.84 -32.97
N ASP A 646 -29.05 6.78 -33.51
CA ASP A 646 -29.96 5.96 -32.78
C ASP A 646 -29.21 5.10 -31.78
N VAL A 647 -29.64 5.21 -30.52
CA VAL A 647 -29.06 4.50 -29.39
C VAL A 647 -29.95 3.30 -29.05
N PRO A 648 -29.76 2.12 -29.64
CA PRO A 648 -29.99 0.90 -28.91
C PRO A 648 -28.76 0.64 -28.04
N MET A 649 -28.98 0.62 -26.73
CA MET A 649 -28.02 0.50 -25.63
C MET A 649 -27.28 -0.87 -25.57
N GLN A 650 -26.86 -1.40 -26.73
CA GLN A 650 -26.47 -2.79 -26.93
C GLN A 650 -25.02 -3.03 -27.38
N ASP A 651 -24.17 -2.00 -27.58
CA ASP A 651 -22.75 -2.18 -27.99
C ASP A 651 -21.71 -1.43 -27.10
N GLU A 652 -21.73 -1.66 -25.79
CA GLU A 652 -20.65 -1.34 -24.86
C GLU A 652 -19.64 -2.48 -24.72
N ILE A 653 -18.38 -2.16 -24.92
CA ILE A 653 -17.26 -3.10 -24.73
C ILE A 653 -16.71 -2.90 -23.32
N THR A 654 -16.94 -3.88 -22.44
CA THR A 654 -16.26 -3.96 -21.15
C THR A 654 -15.03 -4.85 -21.24
N THR A 655 -13.85 -4.29 -21.00
CA THR A 655 -12.58 -5.01 -20.99
C THR A 655 -11.62 -4.46 -19.92
N VAL A 656 -10.38 -4.94 -19.92
CA VAL A 656 -9.29 -4.48 -19.05
C VAL A 656 -8.31 -3.68 -19.89
N ALA A 657 -7.89 -2.52 -19.38
CA ALA A 657 -6.77 -1.75 -19.92
C ALA A 657 -5.52 -1.90 -19.03
N TYR A 658 -4.35 -1.69 -19.61
CA TYR A 658 -3.08 -1.73 -18.88
C TYR A 658 -2.14 -0.58 -19.27
N THR A 659 -1.22 -0.22 -18.36
CA THR A 659 -0.24 0.83 -18.63
C THR A 659 1.17 0.38 -18.23
N PRO A 660 2.08 0.17 -19.21
CA PRO A 660 3.47 -0.21 -18.94
C PRO A 660 4.22 0.79 -18.05
N LEU A 661 3.98 2.09 -18.20
CA LEU A 661 4.62 3.13 -17.38
C LEU A 661 4.28 2.98 -15.89
N ALA A 662 3.01 2.73 -15.55
CA ALA A 662 2.58 2.50 -14.18
C ALA A 662 3.20 1.21 -13.60
N MET A 663 3.30 0.14 -14.38
CA MET A 663 3.99 -1.10 -13.98
C MET A 663 5.49 -0.87 -13.71
N LEU A 664 6.15 -0.04 -14.52
CA LEU A 664 7.56 0.33 -14.31
C LEU A 664 7.74 1.11 -13.00
N LEU A 665 6.91 2.13 -12.76
CA LEU A 665 6.94 2.90 -11.52
C LEU A 665 6.64 2.03 -10.30
N LEU A 666 5.71 1.08 -10.43
CA LEU A 666 5.37 0.10 -9.41
C LEU A 666 6.57 -0.81 -9.07
N LEU A 667 7.32 -1.27 -10.07
CA LEU A 667 8.55 -2.05 -9.86
C LEU A 667 9.62 -1.24 -9.11
N ILE A 668 9.83 0.02 -9.50
CA ILE A 668 10.78 0.91 -8.82
C ILE A 668 10.37 1.11 -7.36
N LEU A 669 9.10 1.39 -7.10
CA LEU A 669 8.59 1.57 -5.75
C LEU A 669 8.74 0.28 -4.91
N ALA A 670 8.45 -0.88 -5.48
CA ALA A 670 8.61 -2.17 -4.80
C ALA A 670 10.08 -2.41 -4.40
N ILE A 671 11.04 -2.06 -5.27
CA ILE A 671 12.48 -2.14 -4.97
C ILE A 671 12.85 -1.18 -3.83
N VAL A 672 12.32 0.05 -3.81
CA VAL A 672 12.58 1.03 -2.74
C VAL A 672 12.04 0.52 -1.40
N ILE A 673 10.81 -0.01 -1.36
CA ILE A 673 10.20 -0.57 -0.14
C ILE A 673 10.99 -1.78 0.35
N LEU A 674 11.38 -2.69 -0.56
CA LEU A 674 12.21 -3.85 -0.23
C LEU A 674 13.58 -3.42 0.31
N GLY A 675 14.24 -2.46 -0.34
CA GLY A 675 15.50 -1.87 0.11
C GLY A 675 15.40 -1.25 1.50
N PHE A 676 14.31 -0.54 1.78
CA PHE A 676 14.04 0.03 3.11
C PHE A 676 13.84 -1.04 4.19
N LEU A 677 13.10 -2.10 3.88
CA LEU A 677 12.92 -3.26 4.76
C LEU A 677 14.26 -3.93 5.07
N VAL A 678 15.04 -4.21 4.03
CA VAL A 678 16.35 -4.86 4.13
C VAL A 678 17.35 -3.99 4.91
N ALA A 679 17.42 -2.69 4.63
CA ALA A 679 18.28 -1.75 5.36
C ALA A 679 17.89 -1.64 6.85
N THR A 680 16.59 -1.65 7.16
CA THR A 680 16.13 -1.65 8.56
C THR A 680 16.42 -2.98 9.26
N ALA A 681 16.22 -4.10 8.56
CA ALA A 681 16.45 -5.45 9.06
C ALA A 681 17.92 -5.69 9.46
N TRP A 682 18.88 -5.02 8.80
CA TRP A 682 20.30 -5.10 9.14
C TRP A 682 20.76 -4.22 10.30
N ARG A 683 19.91 -3.31 10.82
CA ARG A 683 20.27 -2.47 11.96
C ARG A 683 20.50 -3.32 13.21
N LYS A 684 21.42 -2.87 14.06
CA LYS A 684 21.75 -3.49 15.35
C LYS A 684 20.65 -3.20 16.38
N LEU A 685 20.29 -4.21 17.16
CA LEU A 685 19.42 -4.08 18.34
C LEU A 685 20.22 -3.58 19.57
N PRO A 686 19.56 -2.99 20.58
CA PRO A 686 20.20 -2.70 21.87
C PRO A 686 20.82 -3.96 22.49
N TYR A 687 21.94 -3.82 23.19
CA TYR A 687 22.70 -4.94 23.76
C TYR A 687 22.35 -5.20 25.24
N GLY A 688 22.36 -6.46 25.66
CA GLY A 688 22.26 -6.87 27.07
C GLY A 688 21.14 -7.87 27.32
N MET A 689 19.88 -7.43 27.17
CA MET A 689 18.73 -8.29 27.38
C MET A 689 18.61 -9.38 26.30
N PRO A 690 18.24 -10.64 26.65
CA PRO A 690 17.96 -11.69 25.67
C PRO A 690 16.84 -11.31 24.71
N LEU A 691 16.90 -11.80 23.46
CA LEU A 691 15.84 -11.58 22.47
C LEU A 691 14.62 -12.45 22.77
N ILE A 692 13.68 -11.88 23.53
CA ILE A 692 12.37 -12.46 23.84
C ILE A 692 11.44 -12.45 22.62
N ALA A 693 11.51 -11.42 21.78
CA ALA A 693 10.58 -11.17 20.68
C ALA A 693 9.12 -11.20 21.14
N SER A 694 8.23 -11.93 20.45
CA SER A 694 6.81 -12.10 20.77
C SER A 694 6.52 -13.28 21.72
N ASN A 695 7.53 -14.00 22.22
CA ASN A 695 7.34 -15.27 22.92
C ASN A 695 6.79 -15.09 24.34
N SER A 696 5.58 -15.62 24.59
CA SER A 696 4.89 -15.49 25.88
C SER A 696 5.61 -16.13 27.07
N ILE A 697 6.28 -17.27 26.89
CA ILE A 697 7.01 -17.96 27.98
C ILE A 697 8.26 -17.17 28.34
N ALA A 698 9.06 -16.78 27.35
CA ALA A 698 10.26 -15.99 27.58
C ALA A 698 9.92 -14.63 28.20
N LEU A 699 8.83 -14.00 27.76
CA LEU A 699 8.34 -12.74 28.33
C LEU A 699 7.91 -12.92 29.80
N SER A 700 7.17 -13.99 30.09
CA SER A 700 6.74 -14.31 31.45
C SER A 700 7.92 -14.59 32.38
N ALA A 701 8.94 -15.31 31.89
CA ALA A 701 10.12 -15.65 32.66
C ALA A 701 10.90 -14.40 33.14
N ALA A 702 10.89 -13.33 32.33
CA ALA A 702 11.49 -12.04 32.69
C ALA A 702 10.66 -11.21 33.69
N CYS A 703 9.44 -11.64 34.04
CA CYS A 703 8.50 -10.88 34.89
C CYS A 703 8.37 -11.40 36.34
N HIS A 704 9.20 -12.37 36.74
CA HIS A 704 9.22 -12.84 38.13
C HIS A 704 9.99 -11.86 39.01
N ILE A 705 9.35 -11.23 39.99
CA ILE A 705 10.01 -10.28 40.90
C ILE A 705 10.13 -10.93 42.29
N PRO A 706 11.33 -11.33 42.74
CA PRO A 706 11.53 -11.92 44.05
C PRO A 706 11.14 -10.97 45.18
N GLY A 707 10.56 -11.51 46.26
CA GLY A 707 10.26 -10.76 47.48
C GLY A 707 9.10 -9.77 47.41
N TYR A 708 8.43 -9.61 46.25
CA TYR A 708 7.28 -8.71 46.14
C TYR A 708 6.01 -9.35 46.71
N THR A 709 5.27 -8.58 47.50
CA THR A 709 3.87 -8.84 47.85
C THR A 709 2.95 -8.52 46.66
N GLN A 710 1.69 -8.97 46.73
CA GLN A 710 0.72 -8.69 45.67
C GLN A 710 0.47 -7.18 45.50
N ALA A 711 0.38 -6.44 46.60
CA ALA A 711 0.18 -4.98 46.58
C ALA A 711 1.35 -4.25 45.93
N GLU A 712 2.59 -4.71 46.16
CA GLU A 712 3.78 -4.15 45.50
C GLU A 712 3.80 -4.45 44.01
N ARG A 713 3.41 -5.66 43.58
CA ARG A 713 3.27 -6.01 42.15
C ARG A 713 2.27 -5.09 41.45
N ASP A 714 1.13 -4.83 42.08
CA ASP A 714 0.08 -3.96 41.52
C ASP A 714 0.54 -2.50 41.37
N GLN A 715 1.42 -2.02 42.25
CA GLN A 715 2.02 -0.69 42.14
C GLN A 715 3.19 -0.64 41.14
N ALA A 716 4.00 -1.70 41.07
CA ALA A 716 5.19 -1.75 40.21
C ALA A 716 4.86 -1.52 38.74
N VAL A 717 3.77 -2.13 38.26
CA VAL A 717 3.34 -2.00 36.86
C VAL A 717 2.90 -0.58 36.47
N LEU A 718 2.60 0.28 37.45
CA LEU A 718 2.19 1.67 37.24
C LEU A 718 3.37 2.64 37.18
N ARG A 719 4.57 2.17 37.53
CA ARG A 719 5.82 2.94 37.64
C ARG A 719 6.77 2.61 36.48
N PRO A 720 7.82 3.41 36.25
CA PRO A 720 8.80 3.10 35.22
C PRO A 720 9.64 1.89 35.62
N LEU A 721 9.76 0.92 34.70
CA LEU A 721 10.48 -0.34 34.89
C LEU A 721 11.83 -0.33 34.17
N SER A 722 12.77 -1.14 34.64
CA SER A 722 13.98 -1.56 33.93
C SER A 722 14.13 -3.08 34.02
N TRP A 723 14.96 -3.67 33.15
CA TRP A 723 15.33 -5.08 33.20
C TRP A 723 16.82 -5.22 33.54
N GLY A 724 17.15 -6.08 34.48
CA GLY A 724 18.50 -6.29 35.00
C GLY A 724 18.51 -7.22 36.21
N VAL A 725 19.66 -7.33 36.87
CA VAL A 725 19.88 -8.20 38.03
C VAL A 725 19.28 -7.58 39.28
N VAL A 726 18.54 -8.38 40.05
CA VAL A 726 18.05 -7.98 41.37
C VAL A 726 19.21 -8.04 42.38
N PRO A 727 19.52 -6.94 43.10
CA PRO A 727 20.58 -6.96 44.11
C PRO A 727 20.28 -7.99 45.20
N SER A 728 21.23 -8.90 45.47
CA SER A 728 21.03 -9.99 46.43
C SER A 728 21.14 -9.46 47.86
N SER A 729 20.02 -9.32 48.56
CA SER A 729 19.99 -8.99 49.99
C SER A 729 19.98 -10.27 50.85
N GLY A 730 21.12 -10.96 50.97
CA GLY A 730 21.27 -12.11 51.89
C GLY A 730 21.48 -13.49 51.23
N LYS A 731 21.76 -14.50 52.07
CA LYS A 731 22.40 -15.79 51.76
C LYS A 731 21.83 -16.55 50.53
N PRO A 732 22.65 -17.40 49.84
CA PRO A 732 22.35 -18.01 48.53
C PRO A 732 21.14 -18.96 48.41
N GLY A 733 20.30 -19.08 49.44
CA GLY A 733 19.16 -20.01 49.48
C GLY A 733 17.78 -19.34 49.52
N ASP A 734 17.68 -18.01 49.58
CA ASP A 734 16.44 -17.32 49.98
C ASP A 734 15.75 -16.52 48.86
N LEU A 735 15.98 -16.89 47.58
CA LEU A 735 15.29 -16.27 46.44
C LEU A 735 13.81 -16.70 46.32
N GLY A 736 13.33 -17.61 47.18
CA GLY A 736 11.95 -18.08 47.18
C GLY A 736 11.56 -18.92 45.95
N ILE A 737 12.53 -19.27 45.09
CA ILE A 737 12.33 -20.05 43.86
C ILE A 737 12.28 -21.54 44.20
N ARG A 738 11.14 -22.20 43.96
CA ARG A 738 11.02 -23.65 44.23
C ARG A 738 11.60 -24.47 43.08
N GLY A 739 12.54 -25.37 43.38
CA GLY A 739 13.05 -26.35 42.41
C GLY A 739 14.54 -26.23 42.07
N LEU A 740 15.30 -25.35 42.73
CA LEU A 740 16.76 -25.34 42.64
C LEU A 740 17.32 -26.54 43.42
N SER A 741 17.19 -27.75 42.86
CA SER A 741 17.95 -28.90 43.35
C SER A 741 19.42 -28.67 43.01
N THR A 742 20.18 -28.13 43.96
CA THR A 742 21.64 -28.28 43.96
C THR A 742 21.92 -29.78 43.92
N SER A 743 22.40 -30.30 42.77
CA SER A 743 22.99 -31.64 42.76
C SER A 743 24.15 -31.64 43.77
N PRO A 744 24.24 -32.63 44.68
CA PRO A 744 25.23 -32.63 45.76
C PRO A 744 26.67 -32.94 45.31
N ASP A 745 26.96 -32.95 44.00
CA ASP A 745 28.24 -33.40 43.44
C ASP A 745 29.14 -32.28 42.87
N MET A 746 28.83 -31.01 43.13
CA MET A 746 29.77 -29.92 42.84
C MET A 746 30.66 -29.68 44.06
N GLY A 747 31.89 -30.16 43.96
CA GLY A 747 32.95 -29.97 44.93
C GLY A 747 33.21 -28.49 45.27
N ASP A 748 33.90 -28.33 46.38
CA ASP A 748 34.17 -27.12 47.18
C ASP A 748 34.97 -26.00 46.48
N ASP A 749 34.59 -25.63 45.25
CA ASP A 749 35.07 -24.44 44.55
C ASP A 749 34.01 -23.32 44.66
N GLY A 750 34.22 -22.40 45.61
CA GLY A 750 33.62 -21.05 45.68
C GLY A 750 32.26 -20.85 45.02
N GLY A 751 31.19 -21.34 45.64
CA GLY A 751 29.83 -21.35 45.09
C GLY A 751 29.36 -19.99 44.54
N THR A 752 29.37 -19.85 43.21
CA THR A 752 28.71 -18.74 42.53
C THR A 752 27.21 -18.82 42.78
N ALA A 753 26.69 -17.93 43.63
CA ALA A 753 25.26 -17.81 43.88
C ALA A 753 24.50 -17.57 42.57
N ILE A 754 23.45 -18.36 42.31
CA ILE A 754 22.59 -18.19 41.13
C ILE A 754 21.81 -16.88 41.31
N GLN A 755 22.05 -15.92 40.42
CA GLN A 755 21.41 -14.61 40.47
C GLN A 755 20.08 -14.62 39.68
N HIS A 756 19.27 -13.56 39.78
CA HIS A 756 18.00 -13.46 39.06
C HIS A 756 17.87 -12.14 38.30
N CYS A 757 17.45 -12.21 37.04
CA CYS A 757 17.16 -11.04 36.20
C CYS A 757 15.64 -10.83 36.07
N CYS A 758 15.13 -9.63 36.25
CA CYS A 758 13.70 -9.39 36.04
C CYS A 758 13.39 -7.94 35.63
N PHE A 759 12.16 -7.71 35.18
CA PHE A 759 11.58 -6.37 35.18
C PHE A 759 11.31 -5.91 36.61
N SER A 760 11.73 -4.71 36.99
CA SER A 760 11.42 -4.12 38.30
C SER A 760 11.38 -2.60 38.25
N ASP A 761 10.62 -2.00 39.18
CA ASP A 761 10.63 -0.56 39.45
C ASP A 761 11.77 -0.14 40.41
N ARG A 762 12.39 -1.10 41.08
CA ARG A 762 13.57 -0.91 41.94
C ARG A 762 14.87 -0.77 41.13
N PRO A 763 15.95 -0.21 41.72
CA PRO A 763 17.26 -0.19 41.08
C PRO A 763 17.75 -1.62 40.80
N LEU A 764 18.25 -1.85 39.59
CA LEU A 764 18.79 -3.13 39.13
C LEU A 764 20.23 -2.95 38.67
N GLU A 765 21.03 -4.02 38.80
CA GLU A 765 22.43 -4.07 38.35
C GLU A 765 22.53 -4.68 36.94
N ALA A 766 23.64 -4.41 36.26
CA ALA A 766 23.91 -5.01 34.95
C ALA A 766 24.28 -6.49 35.11
N PRO A 767 23.75 -7.41 34.28
CA PRO A 767 24.16 -8.81 34.33
C PRO A 767 25.63 -8.98 33.94
N LEU A 768 26.35 -9.83 34.67
CA LEU A 768 27.78 -10.05 34.53
C LEU A 768 28.05 -11.21 33.58
N LEU A 769 28.97 -10.98 32.64
CA LEU A 769 29.35 -11.97 31.63
C LEU A 769 29.85 -13.24 32.31
N GLY A 770 29.26 -14.37 31.93
CA GLY A 770 29.70 -15.68 32.40
C GLY A 770 29.11 -16.14 33.73
N ASN A 771 28.34 -15.30 34.44
CA ASN A 771 27.61 -15.71 35.65
C ASN A 771 26.38 -16.55 35.31
N LEU A 772 25.95 -17.38 36.27
CA LEU A 772 24.73 -18.19 36.19
C LEU A 772 23.53 -17.41 36.75
N TYR A 773 22.45 -17.43 35.98
CA TYR A 773 21.18 -16.82 36.36
C TYR A 773 20.06 -17.86 36.32
N SER A 774 19.10 -17.72 37.24
CA SER A 774 18.03 -18.70 37.46
C SER A 774 17.16 -18.90 36.23
#